data_AF-A0A1B1CHT3-F1
#
_entry.id   AF-A0A1B1CHT3-F1
#
_cell.length_a   1.000
_cell.length_b   1.000
_cell.length_c   1.000
_cell.angle_alpha   90.00
_cell.angle_beta   90.00
_cell.angle_gamma   90.00
#
_symmetry.space_group_name_H-M   'P 1'
#
loop_
_entity.id
_entity.type
_entity.pdbx_description
1 polymer ?
#
loop_
_entity_poly.entity_id
_entity_poly.type
_entity_poly.pdbx_seq_one_letter_code
_entity_poly.pdbx_strand_id
1 'polypeptide(L)'
;MNEHPTHREASIYNWLGEHVRSFVRWWREFDAWLNQPLPKGRHIAWRWLAPDGYAWFVPVLAAILTLAMALGPTVEMRWGNLGLLAIGFALLFLLHAAAGRQALFNQYLLGVQLVILAALALLLLVNSRPEAYGMMTARPRLHVGVAIVCALVLALPAAWLLASSLFRSNAGGGLADSLPKVELFLPKNRYDFMGRGPIAALVSALVIAPIRYPVELLLPGSLLTLFVPDHYLWYAFGVTALVAWIVLFLGILFDRLMEILKTVGRLFFIGPQRVISILVIVVAVLRLADVHYITYLFNAGSRGYGNTTIMRYIVFAYAVAWYYGFWCDHFVARRLMRLIDKQHLSITPVEIAYDYEGSETLSTVRNRGRTIALHGAGRLKIEGRYEDQYQRQTKAASNRAIQFMTPAEVLAQFRTQLERLPAGQAPTGDLLASLRNFQRSTLVYPALVGALAYGLIGGPAVFSFLRAIQPPELAIRSERHVNKQPSTLLFESNQPNGGCGPLQPTTPRIAVVASGGGTRAAIYTASLLRGLAEHDQICNVVLVSGVSGGSAALGYFALHEKELRRPRDTMDVKAWDDFSQAMALPFIEQVIDGASDMRFAFGRWRWASSACHEAQRPDENVTGWIPARSRLGAILAESFVCHMGTGTMEAPSFGLMLNTAIVGSFSNNGQPCQAIHNLSLPERATRCRQFLDAGQAGGRLVLTNLAAPASPPDDGSLHMQLVTLDNADISIARAAALSANFPPVFPDAAIDIEASGEARMRYWVTDGGAVENRGAMTLYYSIRDAFRSAPQAPQALPPLHVVIADVSASAGRYSESFGFGSVLGAGGQLGLGLETELRAAIEKLYCDHSSEFSIHEIAMPRVFRDGGIGTHWLLPNSLSFANPAKPSETEILSVHDVETLVLALHNDISETYHDEAAAKKVKLWAQDDAAAKHDANWNEFLASLTATQSEHECQG
;
A
#
# COMPACT_ATOMS: atom_id res chain seq x y z
N MET A 1 60.40 0.89 -27.33
CA MET A 1 59.38 1.86 -26.89
C MET A 1 58.94 2.65 -28.11
N ASN A 2 57.70 2.74 -28.58
CA ASN A 2 56.39 2.25 -28.15
C ASN A 2 55.47 2.34 -29.41
N GLU A 3 55.21 1.24 -30.10
CA GLU A 3 54.14 1.15 -31.11
C GLU A 3 53.36 -0.15 -30.88
N HIS A 4 52.58 -0.23 -29.80
CA HIS A 4 51.71 -1.39 -29.56
C HIS A 4 50.35 -1.18 -28.84
N PRO A 5 49.73 0.02 -28.69
CA PRO A 5 48.34 0.07 -28.23
C PRO A 5 47.29 -0.07 -29.36
N THR A 6 47.54 0.45 -30.55
CA THR A 6 46.48 0.74 -31.55
C THR A 6 45.91 -0.49 -32.27
N HIS A 7 46.71 -1.55 -32.49
CA HIS A 7 46.24 -2.75 -33.21
C HIS A 7 45.33 -3.65 -32.36
N ARG A 8 45.52 -3.69 -31.04
CA ARG A 8 44.72 -4.53 -30.12
C ARG A 8 43.33 -3.91 -29.87
N GLU A 9 43.26 -2.59 -29.84
CA GLU A 9 42.02 -1.82 -29.63
C GLU A 9 41.06 -1.92 -30.82
N ALA A 10 41.57 -1.85 -32.06
CA ALA A 10 40.76 -2.08 -33.27
C ALA A 10 40.20 -3.52 -33.34
N SER A 11 40.92 -4.51 -32.79
CA SER A 11 40.49 -5.91 -32.75
C SER A 11 39.30 -6.13 -31.82
N ILE A 12 39.29 -5.52 -30.62
CA ILE A 12 38.20 -5.69 -29.64
C ILE A 12 36.93 -4.99 -30.13
N TYR A 13 37.05 -3.81 -30.71
CA TYR A 13 35.90 -3.08 -31.25
C TYR A 13 35.24 -3.80 -32.42
N ASN A 14 36.04 -4.31 -33.37
CA ASN A 14 35.53 -5.08 -34.50
C ASN A 14 34.87 -6.39 -34.04
N TRP A 15 35.49 -7.08 -33.07
CA TRP A 15 34.91 -8.26 -32.44
C TRP A 15 33.56 -7.97 -31.78
N LEU A 16 33.48 -6.89 -30.99
CA LEU A 16 32.24 -6.48 -30.31
C LEU A 16 31.15 -6.07 -31.32
N GLY A 17 31.51 -5.31 -32.36
CA GLY A 17 30.59 -4.91 -33.42
C GLY A 17 30.04 -6.08 -34.25
N GLU A 18 30.82 -7.15 -34.45
CA GLU A 18 30.33 -8.40 -35.06
C GLU A 18 29.33 -9.13 -34.16
N HIS A 19 29.61 -9.24 -32.86
CA HIS A 19 28.70 -9.87 -31.89
C HIS A 19 27.40 -9.09 -31.74
N VAL A 20 27.47 -7.76 -31.67
CA VAL A 20 26.27 -6.89 -31.63
C VAL A 20 25.44 -7.04 -32.90
N ARG A 21 26.07 -7.09 -34.09
CA ARG A 21 25.34 -7.31 -35.36
C ARG A 21 24.65 -8.67 -35.38
N SER A 22 25.30 -9.72 -34.90
CA SER A 22 24.71 -11.06 -34.77
C SER A 22 23.52 -11.05 -33.80
N PHE A 23 23.71 -10.49 -32.60
CA PHE A 23 22.67 -10.35 -31.59
C PHE A 23 21.46 -9.54 -32.09
N VAL A 24 21.68 -8.43 -32.79
CA VAL A 24 20.59 -7.61 -33.34
C VAL A 24 19.80 -8.37 -34.40
N ARG A 25 20.47 -9.15 -35.26
CA ARG A 25 19.78 -9.99 -36.26
C ARG A 25 18.92 -11.04 -35.57
N TRP A 26 19.48 -11.77 -34.61
CA TRP A 26 18.75 -12.73 -33.80
C TRP A 26 17.57 -12.10 -33.06
N TRP A 27 17.76 -10.94 -32.43
CA TRP A 27 16.70 -10.22 -31.73
C TRP A 27 15.59 -9.80 -32.69
N ARG A 28 15.90 -9.31 -33.90
CA ARG A 28 14.87 -8.90 -34.87
C ARG A 28 14.04 -10.09 -35.35
N GLU A 29 14.64 -11.25 -35.52
CA GLU A 29 13.91 -12.49 -35.83
C GLU A 29 13.06 -12.95 -34.64
N PHE A 30 13.60 -12.88 -33.42
CA PHE A 30 12.88 -13.17 -32.20
C PHE A 30 11.70 -12.22 -31.96
N ASP A 31 11.89 -10.90 -32.10
CA ASP A 31 10.85 -9.87 -31.98
C ASP A 31 9.78 -10.05 -33.06
N ALA A 32 10.18 -10.35 -34.31
CA ALA A 32 9.26 -10.63 -35.40
C ALA A 32 8.38 -11.86 -35.10
N TRP A 33 8.94 -12.90 -34.48
CA TRP A 33 8.21 -14.11 -34.07
C TRP A 33 7.30 -13.85 -32.86
N LEU A 34 7.86 -13.26 -31.79
CA LEU A 34 7.17 -13.03 -30.52
C LEU A 34 5.98 -12.09 -30.69
N ASN A 35 6.12 -11.04 -31.51
CA ASN A 35 5.09 -10.02 -31.73
C ASN A 35 4.33 -10.24 -33.04
N GLN A 36 4.46 -11.42 -33.67
CA GLN A 36 3.73 -11.74 -34.88
C GLN A 36 2.21 -11.80 -34.60
N PRO A 37 1.36 -11.18 -35.44
CA PRO A 37 -0.06 -11.49 -35.45
C PRO A 37 -0.27 -12.99 -35.71
N LEU A 38 -1.08 -13.63 -34.89
CA LEU A 38 -1.31 -15.07 -34.96
C LEU A 38 -1.87 -15.48 -36.34
N PRO A 39 -1.31 -16.51 -37.00
CA PRO A 39 -1.64 -16.86 -38.37
C PRO A 39 -3.04 -17.47 -38.49
N LYS A 40 -3.66 -17.27 -39.66
CA LYS A 40 -4.90 -17.94 -40.04
C LYS A 40 -4.63 -19.44 -40.27
N GLY A 41 -5.55 -20.32 -39.88
CA GLY A 41 -5.50 -21.76 -40.17
C GLY A 41 -4.91 -22.65 -39.06
N ARG A 42 -4.70 -22.11 -37.85
CA ARG A 42 -4.28 -22.90 -36.68
C ARG A 42 -5.35 -23.93 -36.28
N HIS A 43 -4.94 -25.01 -35.59
CA HIS A 43 -5.88 -25.99 -35.05
C HIS A 43 -6.98 -25.33 -34.19
N ILE A 44 -8.18 -25.89 -34.25
CA ILE A 44 -9.39 -25.32 -33.66
C ILE A 44 -9.22 -25.04 -32.15
N ALA A 45 -8.58 -25.94 -31.40
CA ALA A 45 -8.32 -25.77 -29.97
C ALA A 45 -7.49 -24.50 -29.66
N TRP A 46 -6.48 -24.19 -30.48
CA TRP A 46 -5.63 -23.01 -30.32
C TRP A 46 -6.34 -21.71 -30.72
N ARG A 47 -7.33 -21.78 -31.61
CA ARG A 47 -8.17 -20.64 -31.99
C ARG A 47 -9.14 -20.21 -30.90
N TRP A 48 -9.57 -21.15 -30.04
CA TRP A 48 -10.40 -20.84 -28.89
C TRP A 48 -9.61 -20.16 -27.75
N LEU A 49 -8.30 -20.38 -27.70
CA LEU A 49 -7.41 -19.70 -26.75
C LEU A 49 -7.02 -18.29 -27.20
N ALA A 50 -6.81 -18.09 -28.51
CA ALA A 50 -6.34 -16.80 -29.04
C ALA A 50 -6.86 -16.51 -30.47
N PRO A 51 -7.44 -15.33 -30.75
CA PRO A 51 -7.97 -14.99 -32.07
C PRO A 51 -6.86 -14.74 -33.11
N ASP A 52 -7.16 -15.05 -34.37
CA ASP A 52 -6.25 -14.83 -35.52
C ASP A 52 -6.07 -13.32 -35.80
N GLY A 53 -4.87 -12.89 -36.19
CA GLY A 53 -4.59 -11.49 -36.57
C GLY A 53 -4.27 -10.54 -35.41
N TYR A 54 -4.11 -11.05 -34.20
CA TYR A 54 -3.62 -10.34 -33.01
C TYR A 54 -2.42 -11.08 -32.41
N ALA A 55 -1.58 -10.37 -31.65
CA ALA A 55 -0.45 -11.00 -30.96
C ALA A 55 -0.91 -11.87 -29.77
N TRP A 56 -0.14 -12.89 -29.42
CA TRP A 56 -0.51 -13.89 -28.40
C TRP A 56 -0.75 -13.30 -27.01
N PHE A 57 -0.09 -12.18 -26.66
CA PHE A 57 -0.24 -11.55 -25.35
C PHE A 57 -1.54 -10.75 -25.22
N VAL A 58 -2.24 -10.43 -26.31
CA VAL A 58 -3.53 -9.70 -26.26
C VAL A 58 -4.61 -10.49 -25.51
N PRO A 59 -4.89 -11.77 -25.84
CA PRO A 59 -5.83 -12.57 -25.06
C PRO A 59 -5.32 -12.84 -23.64
N VAL A 60 -3.99 -12.90 -23.41
CA VAL A 60 -3.42 -13.02 -22.07
C VAL A 60 -3.70 -11.77 -21.23
N LEU A 61 -3.51 -10.57 -21.78
CA LEU A 61 -3.83 -9.31 -21.09
C LEU A 61 -5.35 -9.19 -20.82
N ALA A 62 -6.19 -9.60 -21.78
CA ALA A 62 -7.64 -9.65 -21.57
C ALA A 62 -8.04 -10.64 -20.46
N ALA A 63 -7.37 -11.80 -20.39
CA ALA A 63 -7.55 -12.77 -19.32
C ALA A 63 -7.08 -12.23 -17.95
N ILE A 64 -5.93 -11.55 -17.88
CA ILE A 64 -5.45 -10.91 -16.65
C ILE A 64 -6.42 -9.83 -16.18
N LEU A 65 -6.93 -8.99 -17.07
CA LEU A 65 -7.94 -7.98 -16.74
C LEU A 65 -9.23 -8.61 -16.24
N THR A 66 -9.65 -9.72 -16.85
CA THR A 66 -10.85 -10.47 -16.42
C THR A 66 -10.65 -11.11 -15.06
N LEU A 67 -9.48 -11.71 -14.81
CA LEU A 67 -9.09 -12.25 -13.51
C LEU A 67 -9.09 -11.16 -12.44
N ALA A 68 -8.43 -10.03 -12.69
CA ALA A 68 -8.37 -8.92 -11.76
C ALA A 68 -9.70 -8.20 -11.57
N MET A 69 -10.58 -8.21 -12.57
CA MET A 69 -11.96 -7.71 -12.43
C MET A 69 -12.83 -8.65 -11.60
N ALA A 70 -12.62 -9.96 -11.71
CA ALA A 70 -13.41 -10.94 -10.97
C ALA A 70 -12.94 -11.14 -9.52
N LEU A 71 -11.63 -11.18 -9.30
CA LEU A 71 -11.02 -11.51 -8.01
C LEU A 71 -10.42 -10.30 -7.29
N GLY A 72 -10.36 -9.14 -7.94
CA GLY A 72 -9.61 -7.99 -7.45
C GLY A 72 -8.10 -8.08 -7.69
N PRO A 73 -7.39 -6.97 -7.50
CA PRO A 73 -5.93 -6.91 -7.66
C PRO A 73 -5.15 -7.77 -6.66
N THR A 74 -5.77 -8.10 -5.52
CA THR A 74 -5.17 -8.92 -4.46
C THR A 74 -5.52 -10.40 -4.55
N VAL A 75 -6.38 -10.79 -5.51
CA VAL A 75 -6.80 -12.18 -5.80
C VAL A 75 -7.58 -12.81 -4.64
N GLU A 76 -8.83 -12.42 -4.49
CA GLU A 76 -9.75 -12.96 -3.49
C GLU A 76 -10.56 -14.15 -3.99
N MET A 77 -10.48 -15.27 -3.29
CA MET A 77 -11.10 -16.55 -3.67
C MET A 77 -12.52 -16.76 -3.09
N ARG A 78 -13.29 -15.68 -2.90
CA ARG A 78 -14.68 -15.79 -2.43
C ARG A 78 -15.58 -16.43 -3.49
N TRP A 79 -16.61 -17.18 -3.10
CA TRP A 79 -17.51 -17.87 -4.04
C TRP A 79 -18.14 -16.94 -5.10
N GLY A 80 -18.59 -15.74 -4.72
CA GLY A 80 -19.11 -14.76 -5.69
C GLY A 80 -18.07 -14.32 -6.72
N ASN A 81 -16.82 -14.13 -6.30
CA ASN A 81 -15.70 -13.75 -7.17
C ASN A 81 -15.32 -14.91 -8.12
N LEU A 82 -15.30 -16.14 -7.62
CA LEU A 82 -15.09 -17.34 -8.44
C LEU A 82 -16.18 -17.53 -9.50
N GLY A 83 -17.44 -17.21 -9.16
CA GLY A 83 -18.55 -17.18 -10.12
C GLY A 83 -18.35 -16.14 -11.21
N LEU A 84 -17.98 -14.91 -10.85
CA LEU A 84 -17.64 -13.85 -11.82
C LEU A 84 -16.47 -14.25 -12.72
N LEU A 85 -15.47 -14.93 -12.15
CA LEU A 85 -14.30 -15.42 -12.88
C LEU A 85 -14.70 -16.45 -13.94
N ALA A 86 -15.51 -17.44 -13.55
CA ALA A 86 -15.99 -18.47 -14.45
C ALA A 86 -16.82 -17.88 -15.60
N ILE A 87 -17.72 -16.93 -15.29
CA ILE A 87 -18.52 -16.22 -16.30
C ILE A 87 -17.60 -15.44 -17.25
N GLY A 88 -16.65 -14.68 -16.71
CA GLY A 88 -15.72 -13.87 -17.50
C GLY A 88 -14.89 -14.71 -18.47
N PHE A 89 -14.29 -15.80 -18.00
CA PHE A 89 -13.54 -16.72 -18.86
C PHE A 89 -14.41 -17.44 -19.87
N ALA A 90 -15.63 -17.86 -19.50
CA ALA A 90 -16.57 -18.45 -20.44
C ALA A 90 -16.95 -17.48 -21.57
N LEU A 91 -17.22 -16.21 -21.25
CA LEU A 91 -17.51 -15.18 -22.25
C LEU A 91 -16.30 -14.86 -23.15
N LEU A 92 -15.09 -14.78 -22.59
CA LEU A 92 -13.86 -14.61 -23.38
C LEU A 92 -13.64 -15.81 -24.33
N PHE A 93 -13.84 -17.03 -23.83
CA PHE A 93 -13.74 -18.25 -24.64
C PHE A 93 -14.75 -18.25 -25.78
N LEU A 94 -16.01 -17.90 -25.51
CA LEU A 94 -17.06 -17.78 -26.54
C LEU A 94 -16.74 -16.69 -27.56
N LEU A 95 -16.20 -15.54 -27.14
CA LEU A 95 -15.73 -14.48 -28.04
C LEU A 95 -14.63 -14.98 -28.96
N HIS A 96 -13.61 -15.68 -28.43
CA HIS A 96 -12.53 -16.22 -29.25
C HIS A 96 -13.03 -17.29 -30.23
N ALA A 97 -13.94 -18.16 -29.79
CA ALA A 97 -14.59 -19.15 -30.66
C ALA A 97 -15.40 -18.48 -31.78
N ALA A 98 -16.14 -17.40 -31.48
CA ALA A 98 -16.88 -16.62 -32.46
C ALA A 98 -15.97 -15.87 -33.44
N ALA A 99 -14.91 -15.24 -32.94
CA ALA A 99 -13.90 -14.54 -33.75
C ALA A 99 -13.16 -15.49 -34.72
N GLY A 100 -12.97 -16.75 -34.32
CA GLY A 100 -12.41 -17.79 -35.19
C GLY A 100 -13.36 -18.23 -36.33
N ARG A 101 -14.68 -18.01 -36.17
CA ARG A 101 -15.71 -18.39 -37.16
C ARG A 101 -16.15 -17.23 -38.04
N GLN A 102 -16.19 -16.00 -37.51
CA GLN A 102 -16.75 -14.84 -38.19
C GLN A 102 -15.79 -13.64 -38.12
N ALA A 103 -15.53 -13.04 -39.29
CA ALA A 103 -14.62 -11.91 -39.41
C ALA A 103 -15.08 -10.65 -38.65
N LEU A 104 -16.39 -10.47 -38.46
CA LEU A 104 -16.96 -9.31 -37.75
C LEU A 104 -16.53 -9.28 -36.27
N PHE A 105 -16.63 -10.41 -35.56
CA PHE A 105 -16.19 -10.50 -34.16
C PHE A 105 -14.68 -10.29 -34.01
N ASN A 106 -13.89 -10.72 -35.00
CA ASN A 106 -12.45 -10.47 -35.00
C ASN A 106 -12.12 -8.97 -35.21
N GLN A 107 -12.88 -8.26 -36.03
CA GLN A 107 -12.69 -6.81 -36.24
C GLN A 107 -13.05 -5.99 -35.00
N TYR A 108 -14.13 -6.36 -34.32
CA TYR A 108 -14.64 -5.69 -33.12
C TYR A 108 -14.18 -6.35 -31.82
N LEU A 109 -13.08 -7.11 -31.84
CA LEU A 109 -12.56 -7.86 -30.69
C LEU A 109 -12.46 -7.01 -29.43
N LEU A 110 -11.84 -5.83 -29.53
CA LEU A 110 -11.75 -4.88 -28.41
C LEU A 110 -13.14 -4.46 -27.89
N GLY A 111 -14.06 -4.14 -28.79
CA GLY A 111 -15.40 -3.69 -28.43
C GLY A 111 -16.12 -4.75 -27.59
N VAL A 112 -16.05 -6.01 -28.02
CA VAL A 112 -16.66 -7.11 -27.27
C VAL A 112 -15.91 -7.41 -25.97
N GLN A 113 -14.58 -7.32 -25.93
CA GLN A 113 -13.80 -7.43 -24.68
C GLN A 113 -14.21 -6.36 -23.67
N LEU A 114 -14.40 -5.11 -24.10
CA LEU A 114 -14.88 -4.03 -23.23
C LEU A 114 -16.31 -4.26 -22.75
N VAL A 115 -17.19 -4.80 -23.61
CA VAL A 115 -18.56 -5.18 -23.21
C VAL A 115 -18.54 -6.29 -22.16
N ILE A 116 -17.68 -7.31 -22.32
CA ILE A 116 -17.52 -8.37 -21.31
C ILE A 116 -17.07 -7.78 -19.98
N LEU A 117 -16.01 -6.95 -19.99
CA LEU A 117 -15.51 -6.30 -18.77
C LEU A 117 -16.58 -5.40 -18.14
N ALA A 118 -17.31 -4.61 -18.93
CA ALA A 118 -18.39 -3.77 -18.45
C ALA A 118 -19.55 -4.58 -17.85
N ALA A 119 -19.88 -5.73 -18.45
CA ALA A 119 -20.89 -6.65 -17.92
C ALA A 119 -20.45 -7.25 -16.56
N LEU A 120 -19.19 -7.67 -16.45
CA LEU A 120 -18.64 -8.14 -15.17
C LEU A 120 -18.62 -7.03 -14.12
N ALA A 121 -18.23 -5.81 -14.49
CA ALA A 121 -18.24 -4.66 -13.60
C ALA A 121 -19.66 -4.31 -13.14
N LEU A 122 -20.66 -4.40 -14.02
CA LEU A 122 -22.07 -4.20 -13.68
C LEU A 122 -22.58 -5.31 -12.76
N LEU A 123 -22.27 -6.57 -13.05
CA LEU A 123 -22.62 -7.70 -12.18
C LEU A 123 -21.99 -7.55 -10.80
N LEU A 124 -20.73 -7.13 -10.73
CA LEU A 124 -20.06 -6.86 -9.46
C LEU A 124 -20.75 -5.71 -8.70
N LEU A 125 -21.07 -4.60 -9.39
CA LEU A 125 -21.73 -3.45 -8.79
C LEU A 125 -23.12 -3.80 -8.23
N VAL A 126 -23.92 -4.55 -8.97
CA VAL A 126 -25.29 -4.98 -8.56
C VAL A 126 -25.25 -5.99 -7.42
N ASN A 127 -24.28 -6.91 -7.42
CA ASN A 127 -24.21 -7.96 -6.40
C ASN A 127 -23.41 -7.55 -5.15
N SER A 128 -22.60 -6.50 -5.24
CA SER A 128 -21.90 -5.93 -4.09
C SER A 128 -22.87 -5.18 -3.16
N ARG A 129 -22.83 -5.47 -1.86
CA ARG A 129 -23.47 -4.65 -0.82
C ARG A 129 -22.49 -3.61 -0.27
N PRO A 130 -22.94 -2.61 0.50
CA PRO A 130 -22.03 -1.80 1.32
C PRO A 130 -21.16 -2.75 2.13
N GLU A 131 -19.85 -2.66 1.94
CA GLU A 131 -18.94 -3.67 2.48
C GLU A 131 -18.71 -3.40 3.94
N ALA A 132 -18.94 -4.43 4.74
CA ALA A 132 -18.24 -4.62 5.99
C ALA A 132 -17.06 -5.55 5.75
N TYR A 133 -15.92 -5.28 6.38
CA TYR A 133 -14.83 -6.23 6.46
C TYR A 133 -15.33 -7.52 7.13
N GLY A 134 -14.95 -8.65 6.54
CA GLY A 134 -15.44 -9.96 6.94
C GLY A 134 -15.12 -11.02 5.89
N MET A 135 -14.45 -12.08 6.34
CA MET A 135 -13.94 -13.18 5.50
C MET A 135 -15.02 -14.21 5.09
N MET A 136 -16.24 -14.10 5.64
CA MET A 136 -17.29 -15.13 5.53
C MET A 136 -18.56 -14.67 4.82
N THR A 137 -18.46 -13.73 3.88
CA THR A 137 -19.63 -13.33 3.06
C THR A 137 -19.59 -14.02 1.70
N ALA A 138 -20.71 -14.65 1.30
CA ALA A 138 -20.85 -15.28 -0.03
C ALA A 138 -20.84 -14.27 -1.20
N ARG A 139 -20.92 -12.97 -0.90
CA ARG A 139 -21.08 -11.89 -1.89
C ARG A 139 -19.72 -11.30 -2.30
N PRO A 140 -19.61 -10.80 -3.54
CA PRO A 140 -18.34 -10.30 -4.06
C PRO A 140 -18.00 -8.91 -3.53
N ARG A 141 -16.69 -8.63 -3.43
CA ARG A 141 -16.10 -7.38 -2.94
C ARG A 141 -15.93 -6.38 -4.11
N LEU A 142 -16.49 -5.19 -3.98
CA LEU A 142 -16.38 -4.07 -4.89
C LEU A 142 -15.03 -3.33 -4.75
N HIS A 143 -14.14 -3.57 -5.70
CA HIS A 143 -12.78 -3.02 -5.72
C HIS A 143 -12.50 -2.07 -6.90
N VAL A 144 -11.32 -1.44 -6.88
CA VAL A 144 -10.80 -0.45 -7.84
C VAL A 144 -10.88 -0.90 -9.31
N GLY A 145 -10.84 -2.22 -9.55
CA GLY A 145 -11.06 -2.83 -10.87
C GLY A 145 -12.29 -2.29 -11.61
N VAL A 146 -13.41 -2.01 -10.92
CA VAL A 146 -14.62 -1.43 -11.56
C VAL A 146 -14.30 -0.06 -12.15
N ALA A 147 -13.64 0.81 -11.38
CA ALA A 147 -13.27 2.15 -11.83
C ALA A 147 -12.28 2.09 -13.02
N ILE A 148 -11.34 1.14 -12.99
CA ILE A 148 -10.40 0.91 -14.08
C ILE A 148 -11.14 0.46 -15.35
N VAL A 149 -12.10 -0.46 -15.25
CA VAL A 149 -12.91 -0.88 -16.40
C VAL A 149 -13.73 0.28 -16.95
N CYS A 150 -14.38 1.07 -16.09
CA CYS A 150 -15.09 2.28 -16.51
C CYS A 150 -14.15 3.25 -17.25
N ALA A 151 -12.95 3.47 -16.73
CA ALA A 151 -11.94 4.29 -17.38
C ALA A 151 -11.53 3.72 -18.74
N LEU A 152 -11.31 2.41 -18.87
CA LEU A 152 -10.98 1.77 -20.15
C LEU A 152 -12.12 1.88 -21.18
N VAL A 153 -13.37 1.66 -20.74
CA VAL A 153 -14.58 1.75 -21.58
C VAL A 153 -14.82 3.16 -22.09
N LEU A 154 -14.40 4.20 -21.35
CA LEU A 154 -14.47 5.59 -21.81
C LEU A 154 -13.24 6.01 -22.61
N ALA A 155 -12.04 5.68 -22.12
CA ALA A 155 -10.78 6.16 -22.66
C ALA A 155 -10.44 5.54 -24.02
N LEU A 156 -10.71 4.25 -24.25
CA LEU A 156 -10.37 3.59 -25.50
C LEU A 156 -11.24 4.03 -26.69
N PRO A 157 -12.58 4.17 -26.57
CA PRO A 157 -13.39 4.78 -27.62
C PRO A 157 -13.00 6.23 -27.91
N ALA A 158 -12.72 7.03 -26.86
CA ALA A 158 -12.22 8.39 -27.04
C ALA A 158 -10.85 8.42 -27.74
N ALA A 159 -9.93 7.53 -27.38
CA ALA A 159 -8.64 7.37 -28.05
C ALA A 159 -8.80 6.94 -29.52
N TRP A 160 -9.79 6.09 -29.82
CA TRP A 160 -10.14 5.72 -31.19
C TRP A 160 -10.71 6.91 -31.97
N LEU A 161 -11.59 7.72 -31.37
CA LEU A 161 -12.13 8.94 -31.98
C LEU A 161 -11.03 9.96 -32.23
N LEU A 162 -10.14 10.19 -31.27
CA LEU A 162 -8.98 11.07 -31.42
C LEU A 162 -8.07 10.60 -32.55
N ALA A 163 -7.73 9.31 -32.61
CA ALA A 163 -6.96 8.75 -33.71
C ALA A 163 -7.70 8.93 -35.05
N SER A 164 -9.01 8.71 -35.07
CA SER A 164 -9.83 8.90 -36.27
C SER A 164 -9.88 10.35 -36.73
N SER A 165 -9.79 11.31 -35.82
CA SER A 165 -9.85 12.75 -36.09
C SER A 165 -8.48 13.29 -36.53
N LEU A 166 -7.42 12.94 -35.78
CA LEU A 166 -6.06 13.42 -36.01
C LEU A 166 -5.40 12.84 -37.28
N PHE A 167 -5.90 11.70 -37.75
CA PHE A 167 -5.45 11.03 -38.97
C PHE A 167 -6.55 10.98 -40.06
N ARG A 168 -7.47 11.97 -40.09
CA ARG A 168 -8.37 12.14 -41.24
C ARG A 168 -7.55 12.62 -42.43
N SER A 169 -7.72 11.96 -43.57
CA SER A 169 -7.09 12.40 -44.81
C SER A 169 -7.92 13.50 -45.46
N ASN A 170 -7.31 14.67 -45.66
CA ASN A 170 -7.78 15.64 -46.67
C ASN A 170 -7.10 15.42 -48.02
N ALA A 171 -6.04 14.59 -48.08
CA ALA A 171 -5.31 14.24 -49.29
C ALA A 171 -5.81 12.89 -49.83
N GLY A 172 -6.70 12.90 -50.82
CA GLY A 172 -7.16 11.66 -51.47
C GLY A 172 -5.98 10.87 -52.06
N GLY A 173 -5.74 9.63 -51.60
CA GLY A 173 -4.79 8.66 -52.16
C GLY A 173 -3.29 8.98 -52.08
N GLY A 174 -2.88 10.23 -51.87
CA GLY A 174 -1.50 10.68 -52.12
C GLY A 174 -0.39 10.01 -51.30
N LEU A 175 -0.68 9.48 -50.10
CA LEU A 175 0.31 8.70 -49.33
C LEU A 175 0.56 7.32 -49.95
N ALA A 176 -0.51 6.62 -50.36
CA ALA A 176 -0.43 5.30 -50.98
C ALA A 176 0.29 5.38 -52.33
N ASP A 177 0.06 6.45 -53.11
CA ASP A 177 0.73 6.68 -54.39
C ASP A 177 2.21 7.03 -54.25
N SER A 178 2.60 7.63 -53.11
CA SER A 178 3.98 7.99 -52.82
C SER A 178 4.80 6.86 -52.21
N LEU A 179 4.18 5.81 -51.70
CA LEU A 179 4.85 4.69 -51.03
C LEU A 179 5.96 4.03 -51.87
N PRO A 180 5.80 3.77 -53.19
CA PRO A 180 6.86 3.19 -54.02
C PRO A 180 8.10 4.10 -54.17
N LYS A 181 7.94 5.41 -53.95
CA LYS A 181 9.01 6.41 -54.08
C LYS A 181 9.84 6.58 -52.80
N VAL A 182 9.44 5.97 -51.69
CA VAL A 182 10.06 6.13 -50.38
C VAL A 182 10.82 4.86 -49.99
N GLU A 183 12.11 5.00 -49.69
CA GLU A 183 12.95 3.91 -49.20
C GLU A 183 12.80 3.76 -47.67
N LEU A 184 12.26 2.63 -47.21
CA LEU A 184 12.11 2.34 -45.79
C LEU A 184 13.33 1.59 -45.20
N PHE A 185 14.16 0.94 -46.01
CA PHE A 185 15.39 0.26 -45.62
C PHE A 185 16.63 1.15 -45.75
N LEU A 186 16.53 2.44 -45.41
CA LEU A 186 17.69 3.33 -45.47
C LEU A 186 18.87 2.74 -44.67
N PRO A 187 20.08 2.70 -45.26
CA PRO A 187 21.26 2.24 -44.55
C PRO A 187 21.53 3.18 -43.37
N LYS A 188 21.22 2.73 -42.16
CA LYS A 188 21.76 3.29 -40.92
C LYS A 188 23.24 2.90 -40.82
N ASN A 189 24.06 3.35 -41.76
CA ASN A 189 25.51 3.14 -41.78
C ASN A 189 26.25 4.31 -41.11
N ARG A 190 25.58 5.07 -40.23
CA ARG A 190 26.10 6.38 -39.82
C ARG A 190 26.89 6.41 -38.52
N TYR A 191 26.98 5.34 -37.74
CA TYR A 191 27.71 5.35 -36.47
C TYR A 191 28.29 3.98 -36.09
N ASP A 192 29.31 3.54 -36.82
CA ASP A 192 30.54 3.11 -36.15
C ASP A 192 31.41 4.38 -36.12
N PHE A 193 31.78 4.89 -34.94
CA PHE A 193 32.41 6.22 -34.80
C PHE A 193 33.68 6.34 -35.68
N MET A 194 33.60 7.06 -36.80
CA MET A 194 34.76 7.57 -37.53
C MET A 194 34.90 9.07 -37.26
N GLY A 195 35.55 9.44 -36.15
CA GLY A 195 35.90 10.84 -35.86
C GLY A 195 36.35 11.10 -34.42
N ARG A 196 37.60 11.56 -34.27
CA ARG A 196 38.36 11.89 -33.04
C ARG A 196 38.33 10.80 -31.96
N GLY A 197 39.15 9.76 -32.16
CA GLY A 197 39.64 8.84 -31.13
C GLY A 197 38.59 7.90 -30.52
N PRO A 198 38.69 6.56 -30.68
CA PRO A 198 37.75 5.61 -30.08
C PRO A 198 37.60 5.79 -28.55
N ILE A 199 38.65 6.27 -27.89
CA ILE A 199 38.68 6.58 -26.45
C ILE A 199 37.73 7.74 -26.09
N ALA A 200 37.69 8.82 -26.88
CA ALA A 200 36.82 9.96 -26.58
C ALA A 200 35.33 9.62 -26.74
N ALA A 201 35.00 8.80 -27.74
CA ALA A 201 33.64 8.27 -27.92
C ALA A 201 33.24 7.32 -26.77
N LEU A 202 34.19 6.49 -26.31
CA LEU A 202 33.98 5.57 -25.19
C LEU A 202 33.77 6.34 -23.88
N VAL A 203 34.60 7.33 -23.60
CA VAL A 203 34.46 8.22 -22.43
C VAL A 203 33.17 9.05 -22.51
N SER A 204 32.84 9.59 -23.68
CA SER A 204 31.61 10.37 -23.88
C SER A 204 30.35 9.52 -23.70
N ALA A 205 30.28 8.31 -24.27
CA ALA A 205 29.15 7.40 -24.10
C ALA A 205 28.99 6.96 -22.64
N LEU A 206 30.09 6.74 -21.93
CA LEU A 206 30.12 6.33 -20.52
C LEU A 206 29.53 7.41 -19.60
N VAL A 207 29.82 8.69 -19.88
CA VAL A 207 29.28 9.84 -19.15
C VAL A 207 27.85 10.22 -19.59
N ILE A 208 27.51 10.09 -20.88
CA ILE A 208 26.19 10.47 -21.41
C ILE A 208 25.08 9.52 -20.96
N ALA A 209 25.38 8.22 -20.80
CA ALA A 209 24.38 7.21 -20.41
C ALA A 209 23.52 7.60 -19.18
N PRO A 210 24.11 7.94 -18.01
CA PRO A 210 23.33 8.30 -16.83
C PRO A 210 22.59 9.64 -16.96
N ILE A 211 23.12 10.59 -17.74
CA ILE A 211 22.52 11.92 -17.94
C ILE A 211 21.30 11.84 -18.86
N ARG A 212 21.41 11.04 -19.93
CA ARG A 212 20.38 10.96 -20.98
C ARG A 212 19.26 9.98 -20.65
N TYR A 213 19.56 8.92 -19.89
CA TYR A 213 18.64 7.82 -19.61
C TYR A 213 18.52 7.52 -18.10
N PRO A 214 18.20 8.52 -17.25
CA PRO A 214 18.18 8.33 -15.81
C PRO A 214 17.08 7.36 -15.35
N VAL A 215 15.91 7.37 -16.00
CA VAL A 215 14.78 6.51 -15.62
C VAL A 215 15.06 5.06 -16.01
N GLU A 216 15.63 4.84 -17.19
CA GLU A 216 16.00 3.53 -17.71
C GLU A 216 17.14 2.88 -16.91
N LEU A 217 18.04 3.70 -16.36
CA LEU A 217 19.12 3.26 -15.48
C LEU A 217 18.58 2.84 -14.10
N LEU A 218 17.69 3.65 -13.51
CA LEU A 218 17.23 3.46 -12.13
C LEU A 218 16.16 2.37 -12.00
N LEU A 219 15.24 2.26 -12.97
CA LEU A 219 14.05 1.39 -12.84
C LEU A 219 14.38 -0.08 -12.53
N PRO A 220 15.32 -0.77 -13.22
CA PRO A 220 15.55 -2.19 -12.98
C PRO A 220 15.95 -2.48 -11.54
N GLY A 221 16.86 -1.66 -10.99
CA GLY A 221 17.26 -1.75 -9.59
C GLY A 221 16.15 -1.34 -8.64
N SER A 222 15.45 -0.25 -8.93
CA SER A 222 14.31 0.18 -8.13
C SER A 222 13.22 -0.91 -8.02
N LEU A 223 12.86 -1.56 -9.13
CA LEU A 223 11.87 -2.63 -9.13
C LEU A 223 12.33 -3.81 -8.25
N LEU A 224 13.59 -4.22 -8.38
CA LEU A 224 14.14 -5.34 -7.60
C LEU A 224 14.24 -4.99 -6.11
N THR A 225 14.62 -3.76 -5.76
CA THR A 225 14.69 -3.31 -4.37
C THR A 225 13.35 -3.31 -3.66
N LEU A 226 12.22 -3.34 -4.36
CA LEU A 226 10.91 -3.49 -3.71
C LEU A 226 10.62 -4.94 -3.29
N PHE A 227 11.36 -5.93 -3.80
CA PHE A 227 11.06 -7.36 -3.62
C PHE A 227 12.12 -8.13 -2.82
N VAL A 228 13.27 -7.50 -2.58
CA VAL A 228 14.42 -8.11 -1.91
C VAL A 228 14.43 -7.73 -0.41
N PRO A 229 14.91 -8.61 0.49
CA PRO A 229 15.11 -8.28 1.92
C PRO A 229 16.13 -7.17 2.17
N ASP A 230 16.04 -6.51 3.33
CA ASP A 230 16.85 -5.32 3.66
C ASP A 230 18.35 -5.49 3.50
N HIS A 231 18.89 -6.62 3.95
CA HIS A 231 20.33 -6.88 3.92
C HIS A 231 20.90 -7.00 2.49
N TYR A 232 20.06 -7.14 1.47
CA TYR A 232 20.46 -7.19 0.07
C TYR A 232 20.07 -5.94 -0.74
N LEU A 233 19.43 -4.91 -0.15
CA LEU A 233 18.88 -3.77 -0.91
C LEU A 233 19.93 -3.03 -1.74
N TRP A 234 21.01 -2.57 -1.10
CA TRP A 234 22.08 -1.83 -1.79
C TRP A 234 22.82 -2.69 -2.79
N TYR A 235 23.00 -3.99 -2.49
CA TYR A 235 23.62 -4.93 -3.41
C TYR A 235 22.76 -5.14 -4.66
N ALA A 236 21.47 -5.43 -4.48
CA ALA A 236 20.50 -5.61 -5.55
C ALA A 236 20.40 -4.35 -6.42
N PHE A 237 20.28 -3.16 -5.81
CA PHE A 237 20.23 -1.90 -6.52
C PHE A 237 21.53 -1.62 -7.30
N GLY A 238 22.69 -1.70 -6.64
CA GLY A 238 23.98 -1.38 -7.22
C GLY A 238 24.36 -2.31 -8.38
N VAL A 239 24.18 -3.62 -8.21
CA VAL A 239 24.51 -4.61 -9.25
C VAL A 239 23.60 -4.44 -10.47
N THR A 240 22.29 -4.28 -10.27
CA THR A 240 21.36 -4.11 -11.39
C THR A 240 21.52 -2.76 -12.09
N ALA A 241 21.78 -1.68 -11.34
CA ALA A 241 22.09 -0.37 -11.93
C ALA A 241 23.40 -0.41 -12.74
N LEU A 242 24.42 -1.12 -12.24
CA LEU A 242 25.68 -1.33 -12.98
C LEU A 242 25.44 -2.09 -14.29
N VAL A 243 24.66 -3.18 -14.24
CA VAL A 243 24.30 -3.95 -15.44
C VAL A 243 23.50 -3.08 -16.43
N ALA A 244 22.50 -2.33 -15.95
CA ALA A 244 21.71 -1.42 -16.78
C ALA A 244 22.56 -0.32 -17.41
N TRP A 245 23.52 0.24 -16.67
CA TRP A 245 24.46 1.23 -17.18
C TRP A 245 25.34 0.67 -18.29
N ILE A 246 25.91 -0.52 -18.12
CA ILE A 246 26.72 -1.19 -19.15
C ILE A 246 25.90 -1.42 -20.42
N VAL A 247 24.66 -1.88 -20.28
CA VAL A 247 23.76 -2.13 -21.41
C VAL A 247 23.40 -0.83 -22.14
N LEU A 248 23.09 0.25 -21.42
CA LEU A 248 22.80 1.57 -22.00
C LEU A 248 24.02 2.17 -22.69
N PHE A 249 25.19 2.06 -22.07
CA PHE A 249 26.47 2.46 -22.64
C PHE A 249 26.74 1.75 -23.96
N LEU A 250 26.60 0.42 -24.01
CA LEU A 250 26.71 -0.36 -25.24
C LEU A 250 25.68 0.07 -26.27
N GLY A 251 24.46 0.39 -25.84
CA GLY A 251 23.42 0.94 -26.72
C GLY A 251 23.82 2.27 -27.36
N ILE A 252 24.42 3.20 -26.62
CA ILE A 252 24.90 4.48 -27.15
C ILE A 252 26.04 4.28 -28.16
N LEU A 253 26.92 3.31 -27.91
CA LEU A 253 28.00 2.97 -28.84
C LEU A 253 27.48 2.33 -30.13
N PHE A 254 26.42 1.53 -30.05
CA PHE A 254 25.84 0.82 -31.19
C PHE A 254 24.37 1.18 -31.37
N ASP A 255 24.07 2.09 -32.29
CA ASP A 255 22.70 2.57 -32.59
C ASP A 255 21.68 1.44 -32.79
N ARG A 256 22.11 0.32 -33.38
CA ARG A 256 21.28 -0.87 -33.60
C ARG A 256 20.87 -1.57 -32.29
N LEU A 257 21.75 -1.57 -31.28
CA LEU A 257 21.43 -2.07 -29.95
C LEU A 257 20.50 -1.09 -29.21
N MET A 258 20.68 0.22 -29.38
CA MET A 258 19.76 1.22 -28.83
C MET A 258 18.32 1.08 -29.37
N GLU A 259 18.13 0.65 -30.63
CA GLU A 259 16.79 0.32 -31.15
C GLU A 259 16.11 -0.80 -30.36
N ILE A 260 16.88 -1.81 -29.95
CA ILE A 260 16.40 -2.94 -29.14
C ILE A 260 16.01 -2.44 -27.75
N LEU A 261 16.89 -1.67 -27.11
CA LEU A 261 16.64 -1.11 -25.77
C LEU A 261 15.42 -0.19 -25.77
N LYS A 262 15.24 0.63 -26.80
CA LYS A 262 14.02 1.44 -26.97
C LYS A 262 12.78 0.59 -27.15
N THR A 263 12.89 -0.58 -27.79
CA THR A 263 11.78 -1.53 -27.95
C THR A 263 11.36 -2.13 -26.62
N VAL A 264 12.32 -2.67 -25.85
CA VAL A 264 12.07 -3.20 -24.50
C VAL A 264 11.56 -2.09 -23.58
N GLY A 265 12.17 -0.91 -23.68
CA GLY A 265 11.81 0.28 -22.92
C GLY A 265 10.37 0.74 -23.14
N ARG A 266 9.71 0.39 -24.25
CA ARG A 266 8.28 0.70 -24.44
C ARG A 266 7.41 0.06 -23.36
N LEU A 267 7.81 -1.08 -22.80
CA LEU A 267 7.07 -1.77 -21.75
C LEU A 267 7.03 -0.97 -20.43
N PHE A 268 7.95 -0.01 -20.24
CA PHE A 268 8.06 0.71 -18.98
C PHE A 268 8.02 2.24 -19.14
N PHE A 269 8.53 2.79 -20.24
CA PHE A 269 8.89 4.21 -20.33
C PHE A 269 8.03 5.06 -21.27
N ILE A 270 6.91 4.53 -21.81
CA ILE A 270 6.03 5.26 -22.73
C ILE A 270 4.60 5.34 -22.16
N GLY A 271 3.89 6.45 -22.34
CA GLY A 271 2.48 6.54 -21.95
C GLY A 271 2.22 6.27 -20.46
N PRO A 272 1.14 5.53 -20.11
CA PRO A 272 0.76 5.20 -18.73
C PRO A 272 1.84 4.50 -17.89
N GLN A 273 2.55 3.53 -18.46
CA GLN A 273 3.58 2.77 -17.73
C GLN A 273 4.76 3.63 -17.24
N ARG A 274 5.02 4.79 -17.87
CA ARG A 274 6.11 5.69 -17.46
C ARG A 274 5.87 6.28 -16.07
N VAL A 275 4.64 6.67 -15.76
CA VAL A 275 4.32 7.23 -14.43
C VAL A 275 4.40 6.16 -13.36
N ILE A 276 3.95 4.93 -13.67
CA ILE A 276 4.12 3.78 -12.77
C ILE A 276 5.61 3.55 -12.49
N SER A 277 6.45 3.58 -13.52
CA SER A 277 7.91 3.43 -13.39
C SER A 277 8.54 4.52 -12.52
N ILE A 278 8.15 5.78 -12.70
CA ILE A 278 8.64 6.89 -11.88
C ILE A 278 8.22 6.71 -10.42
N LEU A 279 6.97 6.32 -10.17
CA LEU A 279 6.48 6.07 -8.81
C LEU A 279 7.27 4.94 -8.14
N VAL A 280 7.53 3.83 -8.86
CA VAL A 280 8.37 2.73 -8.38
C VAL A 280 9.77 3.22 -8.02
N ILE A 281 10.38 4.08 -8.85
CA ILE A 281 11.70 4.66 -8.56
C ILE A 281 11.65 5.51 -7.29
N VAL A 282 10.67 6.40 -7.16
CA VAL A 282 10.52 7.27 -5.96
C VAL A 282 10.39 6.42 -4.70
N VAL A 283 9.50 5.42 -4.70
CA VAL A 283 9.31 4.53 -3.55
C VAL A 283 10.56 3.72 -3.23
N ALA A 284 11.27 3.22 -4.24
CA ALA A 284 12.53 2.52 -4.06
C ALA A 284 13.63 3.41 -3.47
N VAL A 285 13.73 4.68 -3.91
CA VAL A 285 14.68 5.64 -3.33
C VAL A 285 14.36 5.92 -1.87
N LEU A 286 13.08 6.08 -1.52
CA LEU A 286 12.66 6.23 -0.12
C LEU A 286 13.01 4.98 0.70
N ARG A 287 12.87 3.79 0.14
CA ARG A 287 13.30 2.53 0.77
C ARG A 287 14.81 2.47 0.98
N LEU A 288 15.60 2.83 -0.03
CA LEU A 288 17.07 2.85 0.05
C LEU A 288 17.60 3.91 1.03
N ALA A 289 16.87 5.01 1.19
CA ALA A 289 17.15 6.04 2.18
C ALA A 289 16.76 5.64 3.61
N ASP A 290 16.37 4.38 3.83
CA ASP A 290 15.92 3.82 5.09
C ASP A 290 14.80 4.64 5.75
N VAL A 291 13.86 5.13 4.92
CA VAL A 291 12.61 5.67 5.44
C VAL A 291 11.87 4.52 6.08
N HIS A 292 12.00 4.41 7.41
CA HIS A 292 11.60 3.27 8.25
C HIS A 292 10.25 2.65 7.83
N TYR A 293 9.26 3.51 7.58
CA TYR A 293 7.93 3.09 7.17
C TYR A 293 7.87 2.39 5.80
N ILE A 294 8.56 2.93 4.79
CA ILE A 294 8.58 2.34 3.45
C ILE A 294 9.31 0.99 3.49
N THR A 295 10.47 0.94 4.15
CA THR A 295 11.25 -0.29 4.32
C THR A 295 10.40 -1.39 4.95
N TYR A 296 9.69 -1.05 6.02
CA TYR A 296 8.80 -1.96 6.73
C TYR A 296 7.62 -2.46 5.89
N LEU A 297 6.93 -1.57 5.16
CA LEU A 297 5.79 -1.92 4.30
C LEU A 297 6.15 -2.98 3.25
N PHE A 298 7.38 -2.91 2.72
CA PHE A 298 7.86 -3.81 1.67
C PHE A 298 8.58 -5.06 2.21
N ASN A 299 9.12 -5.05 3.42
CA ASN A 299 9.60 -6.26 4.10
C ASN A 299 8.48 -7.15 4.65
N ALA A 300 7.27 -6.60 4.73
CA ALA A 300 6.15 -7.15 5.46
C ALA A 300 5.66 -8.55 5.07
N GLY A 301 6.11 -9.12 3.95
CA GLY A 301 5.49 -10.30 3.38
C GLY A 301 5.57 -11.56 4.24
N SER A 302 4.39 -12.13 4.53
CA SER A 302 4.17 -13.44 5.18
C SER A 302 4.85 -14.67 4.52
N ARG A 303 5.60 -14.53 3.41
CA ARG A 303 6.23 -15.66 2.67
C ARG A 303 7.76 -15.61 2.53
N GLY A 304 8.45 -14.81 3.36
CA GLY A 304 9.93 -14.74 3.40
C GLY A 304 10.61 -13.89 2.31
N TYR A 305 9.85 -13.31 1.37
CA TYR A 305 10.36 -12.36 0.36
C TYR A 305 9.29 -11.31 0.06
N GLY A 306 9.56 -10.03 0.31
CA GLY A 306 8.77 -8.87 -0.14
C GLY A 306 7.27 -8.87 0.19
N ASN A 307 6.61 -7.71 0.27
CA ASN A 307 5.14 -7.68 0.42
C ASN A 307 4.45 -8.14 -0.88
N THR A 308 4.01 -9.39 -0.93
CA THR A 308 3.43 -10.00 -2.14
C THR A 308 2.15 -9.31 -2.63
N THR A 309 1.39 -8.68 -1.73
CA THR A 309 0.20 -7.91 -2.09
C THR A 309 0.59 -6.69 -2.91
N ILE A 310 1.60 -5.94 -2.48
CA ILE A 310 2.08 -4.76 -3.22
C ILE A 310 2.65 -5.17 -4.58
N MET A 311 3.33 -6.33 -4.66
CA MET A 311 3.78 -6.88 -5.95
C MET A 311 2.62 -7.08 -6.92
N ARG A 312 1.50 -7.67 -6.46
CA ARG A 312 0.32 -7.89 -7.29
C ARG A 312 -0.28 -6.58 -7.79
N TYR A 313 -0.34 -5.55 -6.94
CA TYR A 313 -0.78 -4.20 -7.36
C TYR A 313 0.11 -3.62 -8.47
N ILE A 314 1.43 -3.70 -8.34
CA ILE A 314 2.37 -3.19 -9.34
C ILE A 314 2.21 -3.94 -10.67
N VAL A 315 2.16 -5.28 -10.63
CA VAL A 315 1.99 -6.12 -11.82
C VAL A 315 0.65 -5.82 -12.50
N PHE A 316 -0.43 -5.68 -11.73
CA PHE A 316 -1.74 -5.35 -12.26
C PHE A 316 -1.77 -3.96 -12.91
N ALA A 317 -1.14 -2.95 -12.29
CA ALA A 317 -1.04 -1.61 -12.85
C ALA A 317 -0.31 -1.61 -14.20
N TYR A 318 0.79 -2.36 -14.33
CA TYR A 318 1.48 -2.55 -15.60
C TYR A 318 0.62 -3.29 -16.63
N ALA A 319 -0.11 -4.34 -16.25
CA ALA A 319 -0.99 -5.08 -17.16
C ALA A 319 -2.10 -4.19 -17.76
N VAL A 320 -2.72 -3.33 -16.93
CA VAL A 320 -3.70 -2.33 -17.37
C VAL A 320 -3.06 -1.33 -18.33
N ALA A 321 -1.88 -0.80 -17.97
CA ALA A 321 -1.14 0.15 -18.80
C ALA A 321 -0.75 -0.46 -20.16
N TRP A 322 -0.27 -1.71 -20.18
CA TRP A 322 0.09 -2.43 -21.40
C TRP A 322 -1.12 -2.68 -22.29
N TYR A 323 -2.24 -3.12 -21.73
CA TYR A 323 -3.48 -3.33 -22.48
C TYR A 323 -3.96 -2.02 -23.13
N TYR A 324 -3.99 -0.94 -22.35
CA TYR A 324 -4.39 0.38 -22.84
C TYR A 324 -3.44 0.91 -23.92
N GLY A 325 -2.13 0.88 -23.64
CA GLY A 325 -1.08 1.35 -24.55
C GLY A 325 -1.06 0.58 -25.87
N PHE A 326 -1.20 -0.75 -25.81
CA PHE A 326 -1.28 -1.61 -27.00
C PHE A 326 -2.41 -1.16 -27.93
N TRP A 327 -3.64 -0.98 -27.42
CA TRP A 327 -4.77 -0.61 -28.26
C TRP A 327 -4.62 0.81 -28.84
N CYS A 328 -4.09 1.75 -28.07
CA CYS A 328 -3.85 3.11 -28.54
C CYS A 328 -2.82 3.16 -29.69
N ASP A 329 -1.68 2.48 -29.53
CA ASP A 329 -0.68 2.38 -30.59
C ASP A 329 -1.24 1.66 -31.82
N HIS A 330 -2.04 0.61 -31.62
CA HIS A 330 -2.66 -0.17 -32.70
C HIS A 330 -3.69 0.63 -33.49
N PHE A 331 -4.42 1.58 -32.86
CA PHE A 331 -5.32 2.47 -33.58
C PHE A 331 -4.56 3.35 -34.59
N VAL A 332 -3.43 3.91 -34.18
CA VAL A 332 -2.60 4.74 -35.06
C VAL A 332 -1.97 3.89 -36.17
N ALA A 333 -1.41 2.73 -35.83
CA ALA A 333 -0.81 1.83 -36.81
C ALA A 333 -1.82 1.36 -37.87
N ARG A 334 -3.03 0.95 -37.46
CA ARG A 334 -4.12 0.57 -38.37
C ARG A 334 -4.59 1.72 -39.25
N ARG A 335 -4.63 2.95 -38.73
CA ARG A 335 -5.01 4.13 -39.52
C ARG A 335 -3.94 4.44 -40.56
N LEU A 336 -2.65 4.40 -40.19
CA LEU A 336 -1.57 4.59 -41.13
C LEU A 336 -1.58 3.52 -42.24
N MET A 337 -1.80 2.24 -41.89
CA MET A 337 -1.94 1.16 -42.88
C MET A 337 -3.04 1.44 -43.90
N ARG A 338 -4.19 1.98 -43.47
CA ARG A 338 -5.26 2.39 -44.41
C ARG A 338 -4.87 3.56 -45.31
N LEU A 339 -4.04 4.48 -44.81
CA LEU A 339 -3.60 5.66 -45.58
C LEU A 339 -2.57 5.31 -46.66
N ILE A 340 -1.81 4.22 -46.48
CA ILE A 340 -0.79 3.75 -47.42
C ILE A 340 -1.26 2.58 -48.31
N ASP A 341 -2.46 2.07 -48.09
CA ASP A 341 -3.02 0.98 -48.90
C ASP A 341 -3.63 1.52 -50.21
N LYS A 342 -3.06 1.10 -51.34
CA LYS A 342 -3.56 1.44 -52.68
C LYS A 342 -4.91 0.79 -52.99
N GLN A 343 -5.22 -0.36 -52.41
CA GLN A 343 -6.44 -1.12 -52.72
C GLN A 343 -7.69 -0.52 -52.05
N HIS A 344 -7.52 0.44 -51.13
CA HIS A 344 -8.60 1.14 -50.42
C HIS A 344 -9.67 0.17 -49.88
N LEU A 345 -9.24 -1.00 -49.39
CA LEU A 345 -10.14 -2.04 -48.93
C LEU A 345 -10.95 -1.55 -47.71
N SER A 346 -12.20 -2.00 -47.59
CA SER A 346 -13.05 -1.68 -46.43
C SER A 346 -12.49 -2.25 -45.11
N ILE A 347 -11.63 -3.26 -45.20
CA ILE A 347 -10.97 -3.92 -44.08
C ILE A 347 -9.51 -3.47 -44.04
N THR A 348 -9.01 -3.09 -42.84
CA THR A 348 -7.58 -2.75 -42.69
C THR A 348 -6.72 -3.96 -43.09
N PRO A 349 -5.83 -3.85 -44.07
CA PRO A 349 -4.92 -4.92 -44.41
C PRO A 349 -3.95 -5.19 -43.25
N VAL A 350 -3.72 -6.47 -42.95
CA VAL A 350 -2.70 -6.89 -41.97
C VAL A 350 -1.30 -6.78 -42.58
N GLU A 351 -1.21 -6.90 -43.90
CA GLU A 351 0.01 -6.83 -44.69
C GLU A 351 -0.29 -6.18 -46.04
N ILE A 352 0.60 -5.30 -46.50
CA ILE A 352 0.55 -4.59 -47.78
C ILE A 352 1.86 -4.86 -48.51
N ALA A 353 1.80 -5.22 -49.79
CA ALA A 353 2.98 -5.30 -50.64
C ALA A 353 3.39 -3.90 -51.11
N TYR A 354 4.68 -3.60 -51.08
CA TYR A 354 5.22 -2.36 -51.64
C TYR A 354 6.52 -2.64 -52.38
N ASP A 355 6.54 -2.33 -53.68
CA ASP A 355 7.77 -2.41 -54.46
C ASP A 355 8.39 -1.01 -54.54
N TYR A 356 9.71 -0.91 -54.38
CA TYR A 356 10.45 0.35 -54.41
C TYR A 356 10.87 0.69 -55.85
N GLU A 357 10.53 1.90 -56.31
CA GLU A 357 10.78 2.38 -57.68
C GLU A 357 12.06 3.24 -57.80
N GLY A 358 12.81 3.46 -56.70
CA GLY A 358 14.03 4.26 -56.72
C GLY A 358 15.31 3.50 -57.10
N SER A 359 16.44 4.21 -57.08
CA SER A 359 17.75 3.67 -57.52
C SER A 359 18.20 2.46 -56.68
N GLU A 360 18.65 1.40 -57.35
CA GLU A 360 19.25 0.21 -56.73
C GLU A 360 20.49 0.55 -55.87
N THR A 361 21.15 1.68 -56.14
CA THR A 361 22.31 2.14 -55.35
C THR A 361 21.96 2.70 -53.97
N LEU A 362 20.67 2.98 -53.69
CA LEU A 362 20.22 3.60 -52.42
C LEU A 362 19.80 2.56 -51.37
N SER A 363 19.55 1.33 -51.79
CA SER A 363 19.06 0.24 -50.93
C SER A 363 19.96 -0.97 -50.99
N THR A 364 20.03 -1.73 -49.90
CA THR A 364 20.72 -3.04 -49.87
C THR A 364 19.73 -4.21 -49.95
N VAL A 365 18.46 -3.90 -50.18
CA VAL A 365 17.31 -4.80 -50.20
C VAL A 365 16.71 -4.76 -51.60
N ARG A 366 16.37 -5.94 -52.16
CA ARG A 366 15.78 -6.06 -53.50
C ARG A 366 14.53 -5.19 -53.64
N ASN A 367 14.40 -4.49 -54.77
CA ASN A 367 13.29 -3.56 -55.01
C ASN A 367 11.90 -4.21 -55.03
N ARG A 368 11.82 -5.47 -55.48
CA ARG A 368 10.56 -6.23 -55.57
C ARG A 368 10.37 -7.21 -54.41
N GLY A 369 9.11 -7.44 -54.04
CA GLY A 369 8.71 -8.43 -53.05
C GLY A 369 8.93 -7.97 -51.61
N ARG A 370 8.83 -6.65 -51.35
CA ARG A 370 8.87 -6.11 -49.99
C ARG A 370 7.45 -5.98 -49.45
N THR A 371 7.30 -6.12 -48.14
CA THR A 371 5.99 -6.05 -47.48
C THR A 371 6.05 -5.18 -46.22
N ILE A 372 4.91 -4.55 -45.90
CA ILE A 372 4.66 -3.83 -44.66
C ILE A 372 3.52 -4.53 -43.95
N ALA A 373 3.77 -5.04 -42.76
CA ALA A 373 2.78 -5.73 -41.94
C ALA A 373 2.60 -5.07 -40.57
N LEU A 374 1.41 -5.22 -39.99
CA LEU A 374 1.16 -4.83 -38.60
C LEU A 374 2.01 -5.68 -37.65
N HIS A 375 2.67 -5.01 -36.71
CA HIS A 375 3.47 -5.64 -35.66
C HIS A 375 2.76 -5.53 -34.31
N GLY A 376 2.79 -6.59 -33.50
CA GLY A 376 2.08 -6.66 -32.20
C GLY A 376 2.41 -5.53 -31.23
N ALA A 377 3.62 -4.97 -31.27
CA ALA A 377 3.99 -3.82 -30.42
C ALA A 377 3.49 -2.44 -30.94
N GLY A 378 2.44 -2.39 -31.75
CA GLY A 378 1.91 -1.13 -32.31
C GLY A 378 2.85 -0.46 -33.33
N ARG A 379 3.69 -1.26 -33.98
CA ARG A 379 4.65 -0.86 -35.01
C ARG A 379 4.27 -1.43 -36.36
N LEU A 380 5.03 -1.06 -37.39
CA LEU A 380 5.00 -1.66 -38.71
C LEU A 380 6.27 -2.49 -38.91
N LYS A 381 6.09 -3.77 -39.25
CA LYS A 381 7.15 -4.67 -39.69
C LYS A 381 7.34 -4.48 -41.18
N ILE A 382 8.52 -4.05 -41.58
CA ILE A 382 8.94 -3.91 -42.97
C ILE A 382 9.86 -5.09 -43.27
N GLU A 383 9.51 -5.86 -44.30
CA GLU A 383 10.21 -7.08 -44.67
C GLU A 383 10.62 -7.07 -46.15
N GLY A 384 11.79 -7.61 -46.45
CA GLY A 384 12.31 -7.78 -47.81
C GLY A 384 13.44 -8.81 -47.85
N ARG A 385 14.13 -8.90 -48.98
CA ARG A 385 15.31 -9.77 -49.13
C ARG A 385 16.55 -8.95 -49.47
N TYR A 386 17.67 -9.23 -48.80
CA TYR A 386 18.95 -8.61 -49.14
C TYR A 386 19.37 -8.97 -50.57
N GLU A 387 20.17 -8.11 -51.18
CA GLU A 387 20.85 -8.41 -52.44
C GLU A 387 21.96 -9.45 -52.23
N ASP A 388 22.16 -10.33 -53.22
CA ASP A 388 23.07 -11.48 -53.10
C ASP A 388 24.53 -11.07 -52.89
N GLN A 389 24.90 -9.88 -53.35
CA GLN A 389 26.23 -9.30 -53.13
C GLN A 389 26.41 -8.83 -51.68
N TYR A 390 25.41 -8.14 -51.12
CA TYR A 390 25.43 -7.67 -49.73
C TYR A 390 25.37 -8.83 -48.72
N GLN A 391 24.60 -9.87 -49.03
CA GLN A 391 24.51 -11.07 -48.19
C GLN A 391 25.89 -11.77 -48.09
N ARG A 392 26.58 -11.93 -49.23
CA ARG A 392 27.93 -12.52 -49.29
C ARG A 392 28.96 -11.69 -48.54
N GLN A 393 28.90 -10.36 -48.67
CA GLN A 393 29.82 -9.45 -47.98
C GLN A 393 29.62 -9.42 -46.45
N THR A 394 28.38 -9.55 -45.96
CA THR A 394 28.08 -9.44 -44.52
C THR A 394 27.96 -10.77 -43.79
N LYS A 395 28.32 -11.89 -44.46
CA LYS A 395 28.21 -13.28 -43.94
C LYS A 395 26.89 -13.53 -43.21
N ALA A 396 25.78 -13.01 -43.74
CA ALA A 396 24.49 -13.11 -43.08
C ALA A 396 23.94 -14.54 -43.21
N ALA A 397 23.59 -15.16 -42.08
CA ALA A 397 23.00 -16.50 -42.04
C ALA A 397 21.59 -16.58 -42.68
N SER A 398 20.89 -15.44 -42.76
CA SER A 398 19.54 -15.31 -43.31
C SER A 398 19.54 -14.24 -44.41
N ASN A 399 18.81 -14.47 -45.50
CA ASN A 399 18.63 -13.51 -46.59
C ASN A 399 17.48 -12.51 -46.35
N ARG A 400 16.78 -12.62 -45.21
CA ARG A 400 15.66 -11.76 -44.85
C ARG A 400 16.15 -10.44 -44.26
N ALA A 401 15.65 -9.33 -44.81
CA ALA A 401 15.83 -7.99 -44.28
C ALA A 401 14.57 -7.60 -43.48
N ILE A 402 14.71 -7.41 -42.17
CA ILE A 402 13.60 -7.04 -41.27
C ILE A 402 13.92 -5.71 -40.59
N GLN A 403 12.95 -4.80 -40.62
CA GLN A 403 13.00 -3.52 -39.93
C GLN A 403 11.67 -3.20 -39.26
N PHE A 404 11.71 -2.65 -38.06
CA PHE A 404 10.51 -2.19 -37.35
C PHE A 404 10.50 -0.67 -37.30
N MET A 405 9.37 -0.08 -37.65
CA MET A 405 9.17 1.36 -37.56
C MET A 405 7.84 1.68 -36.88
N THR A 406 7.85 2.70 -36.04
CA THR A 406 6.63 3.33 -35.54
C THR A 406 5.93 4.13 -36.64
N PRO A 407 4.62 4.42 -36.51
CA PRO A 407 3.93 5.29 -37.45
C PRO A 407 4.59 6.67 -37.62
N ALA A 408 5.15 7.22 -36.54
CA ALA A 408 5.90 8.48 -36.57
C ALA A 408 7.18 8.37 -37.43
N GLU A 409 7.94 7.28 -37.29
CA GLU A 409 9.16 7.05 -38.06
C GLU A 409 8.87 6.85 -39.54
N VAL A 410 7.81 6.12 -39.90
CA VAL A 410 7.39 5.97 -41.30
C VAL A 410 7.04 7.34 -41.89
N LEU A 411 6.21 8.13 -41.21
CA LEU A 411 5.86 9.48 -41.66
C LEU A 411 7.08 10.43 -41.71
N ALA A 412 8.05 10.27 -40.82
CA ALA A 412 9.34 10.97 -40.84
C ALA A 412 10.13 10.66 -42.10
N GLN A 413 10.17 9.38 -42.49
CA GLN A 413 10.85 8.95 -43.72
C GLN A 413 10.18 9.49 -44.98
N PHE A 414 8.84 9.37 -45.05
CA PHE A 414 8.05 9.93 -46.14
C PHE A 414 8.36 11.40 -46.35
N ARG A 415 8.26 12.22 -45.28
CA ARG A 415 8.55 13.65 -45.38
C ARG A 415 9.99 13.92 -45.84
N THR A 416 10.97 13.30 -45.18
CA THR A 416 12.39 13.59 -45.42
C THR A 416 12.81 13.28 -46.85
N GLN A 417 12.26 12.22 -47.44
CA GLN A 417 12.59 11.83 -48.81
C GLN A 417 11.79 12.61 -49.85
N LEU A 418 10.50 12.85 -49.60
CA LEU A 418 9.66 13.64 -50.51
C LEU A 418 10.07 15.12 -50.57
N GLU A 419 10.54 15.72 -49.46
CA GLU A 419 11.10 17.09 -49.44
C GLU A 419 12.44 17.20 -50.20
N ARG A 420 13.12 16.08 -50.49
CA ARG A 420 14.39 16.03 -51.22
C ARG A 420 14.24 15.71 -52.71
N LEU A 421 13.01 15.45 -53.19
CA LEU A 421 12.77 15.17 -54.60
C LEU A 421 12.97 16.44 -55.46
N PRO A 422 13.46 16.32 -56.71
CA PRO A 422 13.53 17.44 -57.65
C PRO A 422 12.17 18.11 -57.86
N ALA A 423 12.13 19.42 -58.11
CA ALA A 423 10.90 20.21 -58.19
C ALA A 423 9.83 19.67 -59.17
N GLY A 424 10.22 18.97 -60.24
CA GLY A 424 9.30 18.33 -61.19
C GLY A 424 8.72 16.96 -60.76
N GLN A 425 9.24 16.38 -59.67
CA GLN A 425 8.81 15.08 -59.11
C GLN A 425 8.26 15.20 -57.68
N ALA A 426 8.37 16.39 -57.09
CA ALA A 426 7.89 16.69 -55.75
C ALA A 426 6.34 16.63 -55.71
N PRO A 427 5.75 16.03 -54.66
CA PRO A 427 4.29 15.96 -54.53
C PRO A 427 3.68 17.36 -54.34
N THR A 428 2.38 17.49 -54.65
CA THR A 428 1.61 18.72 -54.48
C THR A 428 1.68 19.26 -53.04
N GLY A 429 1.57 20.59 -52.87
CA GLY A 429 1.69 21.25 -51.57
C GLY A 429 0.76 20.70 -50.48
N ASP A 430 -0.43 20.23 -50.86
CA ASP A 430 -1.42 19.64 -49.95
C ASP A 430 -0.96 18.33 -49.29
N LEU A 431 -0.15 17.51 -49.98
CA LEU A 431 0.38 16.26 -49.43
C LEU A 431 1.47 16.53 -48.38
N LEU A 432 2.38 17.47 -48.66
CA LEU A 432 3.44 17.86 -47.72
C LEU A 432 2.86 18.53 -46.46
N ALA A 433 1.83 19.37 -46.62
CA ALA A 433 1.09 19.93 -45.49
C ALA A 433 0.40 18.83 -44.65
N SER A 434 -0.24 17.86 -45.31
CA SER A 434 -0.87 16.71 -44.64
C SER A 434 0.15 15.84 -43.89
N LEU A 435 1.32 15.56 -44.47
CA LEU A 435 2.41 14.84 -43.82
C LEU A 435 2.92 15.54 -42.57
N ARG A 436 3.10 16.88 -42.63
CA ARG A 436 3.50 17.68 -41.46
C ARG A 436 2.44 17.62 -40.36
N ASN A 437 1.16 17.67 -40.72
CA ASN A 437 0.05 17.52 -39.78
C ASN A 437 0.02 16.12 -39.15
N PHE A 438 0.17 15.05 -39.95
CA PHE A 438 0.22 13.69 -39.42
C PHE A 438 1.42 13.46 -38.49
N GLN A 439 2.59 14.01 -38.81
CA GLN A 439 3.74 13.96 -37.90
C GLN A 439 3.44 14.66 -36.56
N ARG A 440 2.86 15.87 -36.60
CA ARG A 440 2.44 16.56 -35.38
C ARG A 440 1.41 15.74 -34.61
N SER A 441 0.43 15.14 -35.30
CA SER A 441 -0.56 14.23 -34.71
C SER A 441 0.09 13.03 -34.02
N THR A 442 1.14 12.41 -34.60
CA THR A 442 1.85 11.29 -33.95
C THR A 442 2.61 11.69 -32.68
N LEU A 443 3.00 12.97 -32.55
CA LEU A 443 3.65 13.49 -31.34
C LEU A 443 2.63 13.86 -30.26
N VAL A 444 1.50 14.45 -30.65
CA VAL A 444 0.46 14.94 -29.72
C VAL A 444 -0.43 13.80 -29.22
N TYR A 445 -0.71 12.79 -30.05
CA TYR A 445 -1.64 11.70 -29.72
C TYR A 445 -1.30 10.96 -28.42
N PRO A 446 -0.05 10.47 -28.20
CA PRO A 446 0.30 9.79 -26.95
C PRO A 446 0.13 10.67 -25.71
N ALA A 447 0.36 11.99 -25.83
CA ALA A 447 0.19 12.93 -24.73
C ALA A 447 -1.29 13.13 -24.37
N LEU A 448 -2.17 13.30 -25.37
CA LEU A 448 -3.62 13.43 -25.17
C LEU A 448 -4.23 12.18 -24.54
N VAL A 449 -3.85 11.01 -25.06
CA VAL A 449 -4.35 9.71 -24.60
C VAL A 449 -3.81 9.39 -23.21
N GLY A 450 -2.54 9.71 -22.92
CA GLY A 450 -2.00 9.63 -21.56
C GLY A 450 -2.76 10.54 -20.58
N ALA A 451 -2.96 11.81 -20.92
CA ALA A 451 -3.70 12.76 -20.09
C ALA A 451 -5.14 12.31 -19.83
N LEU A 452 -5.81 11.72 -20.83
CA LEU A 452 -7.13 11.15 -20.70
C LEU A 452 -7.16 9.98 -19.70
N ALA A 453 -6.23 9.04 -19.81
CA ALA A 453 -6.15 7.89 -18.91
C ALA A 453 -5.92 8.33 -17.45
N TYR A 454 -5.00 9.27 -17.22
CA TYR A 454 -4.75 9.78 -15.88
C TYR A 454 -5.89 10.65 -15.35
N GLY A 455 -6.52 11.46 -16.19
CA GLY A 455 -7.64 12.31 -15.79
C GLY A 455 -8.85 11.49 -15.31
N LEU A 456 -9.16 10.39 -15.99
CA LEU A 456 -10.33 9.54 -15.67
C LEU A 456 -10.18 8.74 -14.37
N ILE A 457 -8.96 8.42 -13.95
CA ILE A 457 -8.70 7.69 -12.69
C ILE A 457 -8.26 8.67 -11.59
N GLY A 458 -7.24 9.48 -11.87
CA GLY A 458 -6.65 10.42 -10.93
C GLY A 458 -7.60 11.55 -10.55
N GLY A 459 -8.39 12.07 -11.49
CA GLY A 459 -9.34 13.15 -11.22
C GLY A 459 -10.37 12.78 -10.15
N PRO A 460 -11.15 11.70 -10.33
CA PRO A 460 -12.08 11.23 -9.31
C PRO A 460 -11.41 10.82 -8.00
N ALA A 461 -10.22 10.22 -8.03
CA ALA A 461 -9.48 9.85 -6.83
C ALA A 461 -9.06 11.08 -6.01
N VAL A 462 -8.49 12.11 -6.66
CA VAL A 462 -8.10 13.37 -6.03
C VAL A 462 -9.33 14.13 -5.53
N PHE A 463 -10.40 14.17 -6.32
CA PHE A 463 -11.66 14.78 -5.90
C PHE A 463 -12.21 14.13 -4.63
N SER A 464 -12.32 12.79 -4.63
CA SER A 464 -12.78 12.03 -3.47
C SER A 464 -11.86 12.23 -2.27
N PHE A 465 -10.53 12.23 -2.48
CA PHE A 465 -9.56 12.47 -1.42
C PHE A 465 -9.78 13.81 -0.69
N LEU A 466 -10.08 14.87 -1.44
CA LEU A 466 -10.21 16.24 -0.91
C LEU A 466 -11.62 16.59 -0.41
N ARG A 467 -12.66 16.00 -1.01
CA ARG A 467 -14.06 16.45 -0.86
C ARG A 467 -15.01 15.40 -0.29
N ALA A 468 -14.66 14.11 -0.28
CA ALA A 468 -15.55 13.07 0.22
C ALA A 468 -15.89 13.26 1.70
N ILE A 469 -17.06 12.77 2.08
CA ILE A 469 -17.50 12.70 3.47
C ILE A 469 -16.82 11.50 4.13
N GLN A 470 -16.33 11.66 5.35
CA GLN A 470 -15.74 10.55 6.10
C GLN A 470 -16.81 9.89 6.97
N PRO A 471 -17.19 8.62 6.74
CA PRO A 471 -17.94 7.83 7.73
C PRO A 471 -17.22 7.77 9.07
N PRO A 472 -17.93 7.70 10.21
CA PRO A 472 -17.29 7.51 11.50
C PRO A 472 -16.77 6.06 11.65
N GLU A 473 -15.59 5.92 12.25
CA GLU A 473 -15.03 4.64 12.65
C GLU A 473 -15.72 4.08 13.92
N LEU A 474 -16.25 4.97 14.77
CA LEU A 474 -17.10 4.64 15.92
C LEU A 474 -18.28 5.63 16.02
N ALA A 475 -19.49 5.10 16.17
CA ALA A 475 -20.68 5.91 16.40
C ALA A 475 -21.37 5.49 17.71
N ILE A 476 -21.54 6.45 18.62
CA ILE A 476 -22.16 6.31 19.94
C ILE A 476 -23.60 6.82 19.83
N ARG A 477 -24.56 5.99 20.21
CA ARG A 477 -25.99 6.32 20.09
C ARG A 477 -26.79 6.11 21.37
N SER A 478 -26.22 5.43 22.35
CA SER A 478 -26.85 5.24 23.65
C SER A 478 -26.66 6.47 24.54
N GLU A 479 -27.75 6.94 25.14
CA GLU A 479 -27.74 7.90 26.26
C GLU A 479 -27.28 7.26 27.58
N ARG A 480 -27.24 5.93 27.64
CA ARG A 480 -26.87 5.22 28.86
C ARG A 480 -25.36 5.25 29.05
N HIS A 481 -24.93 5.82 30.16
CA HIS A 481 -23.54 5.81 30.63
C HIS A 481 -23.30 4.64 31.59
N VAL A 482 -22.10 4.04 31.56
CA VAL A 482 -21.72 2.97 32.47
C VAL A 482 -21.36 3.53 33.84
N ASN A 483 -20.60 4.63 33.88
CA ASN A 483 -20.30 5.41 35.07
C ASN A 483 -19.83 4.59 36.29
N LYS A 484 -18.96 3.58 36.08
CA LYS A 484 -18.38 2.81 37.17
C LYS A 484 -17.49 3.71 38.02
N GLN A 485 -17.74 3.74 39.32
CA GLN A 485 -16.96 4.57 40.23
C GLN A 485 -15.59 3.92 40.48
N PRO A 486 -14.47 4.63 40.21
CA PRO A 486 -13.14 4.11 40.51
C PRO A 486 -12.96 3.76 42.00
N SER A 487 -13.64 4.49 42.89
CA SER A 487 -13.64 4.24 44.35
C SER A 487 -14.17 2.86 44.71
N THR A 488 -15.23 2.38 44.04
CA THR A 488 -15.77 1.04 44.25
C THR A 488 -14.79 -0.06 43.84
N LEU A 489 -13.99 0.16 42.79
CA LEU A 489 -13.01 -0.82 42.33
C LEU A 489 -11.73 -0.83 43.18
N LEU A 490 -11.33 0.34 43.68
CA LEU A 490 -10.09 0.53 44.43
C LEU A 490 -10.25 0.26 45.93
N PHE A 491 -11.36 0.68 46.54
CA PHE A 491 -11.49 0.76 48.00
C PHE A 491 -12.48 -0.25 48.58
N GLU A 492 -13.54 -0.59 47.83
CA GLU A 492 -14.54 -1.51 48.36
C GLU A 492 -14.04 -2.95 48.37
N SER A 493 -14.58 -3.71 49.32
CA SER A 493 -14.28 -5.13 49.51
C SER A 493 -15.56 -5.94 49.37
N ASN A 494 -15.42 -7.22 49.05
CA ASN A 494 -16.55 -8.14 48.82
C ASN A 494 -17.46 -7.81 47.63
N GLN A 495 -17.02 -6.92 46.74
CA GLN A 495 -17.72 -6.64 45.48
C GLN A 495 -17.57 -7.79 44.48
N PRO A 496 -18.56 -8.03 43.59
CA PRO A 496 -18.45 -8.97 42.50
C PRO A 496 -17.26 -8.64 41.58
N ASN A 497 -16.34 -9.59 41.41
CA ASN A 497 -15.10 -9.41 40.62
C ASN A 497 -15.13 -10.21 39.31
N GLY A 498 -16.25 -10.17 38.61
CA GLY A 498 -16.45 -10.95 37.38
C GLY A 498 -16.44 -12.46 37.65
N GLY A 499 -15.58 -13.19 36.93
CA GLY A 499 -15.36 -14.64 37.14
C GLY A 499 -14.44 -14.98 38.32
N CYS A 500 -13.81 -13.97 38.93
CA CYS A 500 -12.94 -14.12 40.09
C CYS A 500 -13.71 -14.05 41.41
N GLY A 501 -13.10 -14.58 42.47
CA GLY A 501 -13.60 -14.41 43.84
C GLY A 501 -13.61 -12.93 44.28
N PRO A 502 -14.47 -12.57 45.24
CA PRO A 502 -14.51 -11.22 45.80
C PRO A 502 -13.17 -10.82 46.41
N LEU A 503 -12.73 -9.59 46.16
CA LEU A 503 -11.48 -9.05 46.71
C LEU A 503 -11.66 -8.71 48.20
N GLN A 504 -10.72 -9.17 49.03
CA GLN A 504 -10.70 -8.88 50.47
C GLN A 504 -10.10 -7.49 50.75
N PRO A 505 -10.30 -6.93 51.96
CA PRO A 505 -9.75 -5.62 52.34
C PRO A 505 -8.23 -5.55 52.32
N THR A 506 -7.55 -6.67 52.55
CA THR A 506 -6.08 -6.77 52.55
C THR A 506 -5.50 -7.25 51.23
N THR A 507 -6.34 -7.67 50.28
CA THR A 507 -5.87 -8.14 48.97
C THR A 507 -5.28 -6.95 48.20
N PRO A 508 -4.06 -7.04 47.65
CA PRO A 508 -3.50 -5.97 46.84
C PRO A 508 -4.39 -5.67 45.63
N ARG A 509 -4.48 -4.40 45.26
CA ARG A 509 -5.12 -3.95 44.01
C ARG A 509 -4.03 -3.68 42.99
N ILE A 510 -4.21 -4.19 41.78
CA ILE A 510 -3.27 -3.99 40.67
C ILE A 510 -3.94 -3.11 39.61
N ALA A 511 -3.25 -2.03 39.25
CA ALA A 511 -3.60 -1.20 38.12
C ALA A 511 -2.53 -1.33 37.03
N VAL A 512 -2.93 -1.69 35.81
CA VAL A 512 -1.98 -1.94 34.70
C VAL A 512 -2.02 -0.78 33.71
N VAL A 513 -0.85 -0.23 33.41
CA VAL A 513 -0.63 0.76 32.36
C VAL A 513 0.10 0.09 31.21
N ALA A 514 -0.48 0.14 30.01
CA ALA A 514 0.06 -0.48 28.81
C ALA A 514 0.47 0.58 27.78
N SER A 515 1.77 0.72 27.55
CA SER A 515 2.32 1.76 26.68
C SER A 515 2.04 1.49 25.20
N GLY A 516 2.37 2.48 24.37
CA GLY A 516 2.22 2.41 22.92
C GLY A 516 3.44 1.81 22.22
N GLY A 517 3.26 1.36 20.98
CA GLY A 517 4.30 0.67 20.21
C GLY A 517 3.80 -0.42 19.27
N GLY A 518 2.53 -0.38 18.84
CA GLY A 518 1.93 -1.34 17.92
C GLY A 518 2.05 -2.80 18.39
N THR A 519 2.44 -3.69 17.48
CA THR A 519 2.53 -5.15 17.74
C THR A 519 3.45 -5.48 18.91
N ARG A 520 4.59 -4.78 19.07
CA ARG A 520 5.50 -5.04 20.18
C ARG A 520 4.83 -4.80 21.52
N ALA A 521 4.09 -3.69 21.64
CA ALA A 521 3.42 -3.31 22.87
C ALA A 521 2.27 -4.28 23.17
N ALA A 522 1.56 -4.70 22.12
CA ALA A 522 0.45 -5.63 22.21
C ALA A 522 0.90 -7.01 22.72
N ILE A 523 1.94 -7.60 22.12
CA ILE A 523 2.50 -8.90 22.54
C ILE A 523 3.12 -8.80 23.94
N TYR A 524 3.86 -7.72 24.23
CA TYR A 524 4.47 -7.52 25.55
C TYR A 524 3.42 -7.36 26.67
N THR A 525 2.34 -6.63 26.41
CA THR A 525 1.23 -6.48 27.36
C THR A 525 0.51 -7.82 27.57
N ALA A 526 0.29 -8.60 26.50
CA ALA A 526 -0.27 -9.94 26.61
C ALA A 526 0.64 -10.88 27.44
N SER A 527 1.96 -10.80 27.23
CA SER A 527 2.97 -11.53 28.00
C SER A 527 2.90 -11.18 29.50
N LEU A 528 2.87 -9.89 29.85
CA LEU A 528 2.80 -9.43 31.23
C LEU A 528 1.50 -9.85 31.94
N LEU A 529 0.35 -9.71 31.26
CA LEU A 529 -0.94 -10.13 31.81
C LEU A 529 -1.01 -11.65 32.00
N ARG A 530 -0.42 -12.44 31.10
CA ARG A 530 -0.29 -13.88 31.26
C ARG A 530 0.59 -14.23 32.46
N GLY A 531 1.69 -13.50 32.66
CA GLY A 531 2.57 -13.70 33.83
C GLY A 531 1.81 -13.45 35.13
N LEU A 532 1.00 -12.40 35.20
CA LEU A 532 0.10 -12.17 36.33
C LEU A 532 -0.87 -13.35 36.55
N ALA A 533 -1.38 -13.99 35.50
CA ALA A 533 -2.27 -15.15 35.63
C ALA A 533 -1.51 -16.40 36.10
N GLU A 534 -0.32 -16.66 35.57
CA GLU A 534 0.54 -17.77 35.98
C GLU A 534 1.00 -17.63 37.45
N HIS A 535 1.07 -16.41 37.98
CA HIS A 535 1.34 -16.11 39.39
C HIS A 535 0.09 -15.92 40.27
N ASP A 536 -1.11 -16.25 39.77
CA ASP A 536 -2.41 -16.14 40.48
C ASP A 536 -2.79 -14.71 40.93
N GLN A 537 -2.32 -13.70 40.20
CA GLN A 537 -2.53 -12.26 40.47
C GLN A 537 -3.51 -11.60 39.50
N ILE A 538 -3.93 -12.27 38.43
CA ILE A 538 -4.78 -11.67 37.38
C ILE A 538 -6.15 -11.20 37.92
N CYS A 539 -6.67 -11.85 38.96
CA CYS A 539 -7.90 -11.46 39.63
C CYS A 539 -7.77 -10.16 40.44
N ASN A 540 -6.55 -9.76 40.80
CA ASN A 540 -6.26 -8.52 41.53
C ASN A 540 -6.17 -7.29 40.61
N VAL A 541 -6.19 -7.50 39.29
CA VAL A 541 -6.25 -6.41 38.31
C VAL A 541 -7.64 -5.78 38.32
N VAL A 542 -7.71 -4.52 38.74
CA VAL A 542 -8.97 -3.77 38.92
C VAL A 542 -9.11 -2.55 38.01
N LEU A 543 -7.99 -2.00 37.53
CA LEU A 543 -7.96 -0.90 36.58
C LEU A 543 -6.91 -1.18 35.50
N VAL A 544 -7.22 -0.85 34.25
CA VAL A 544 -6.25 -0.88 33.16
C VAL A 544 -6.38 0.37 32.29
N SER A 545 -5.24 0.89 31.82
CA SER A 545 -5.19 2.04 30.91
C SER A 545 -4.16 1.79 29.82
N GLY A 546 -4.56 1.99 28.56
CA GLY A 546 -3.71 1.72 27.40
C GLY A 546 -3.65 2.84 26.39
N VAL A 547 -2.57 2.87 25.62
CA VAL A 547 -2.47 3.62 24.36
C VAL A 547 -1.98 2.69 23.24
N SER A 548 -2.36 2.97 21.99
CA SER A 548 -1.84 2.28 20.81
C SER A 548 -1.91 0.75 20.91
N GLY A 549 -0.76 0.07 20.81
CA GLY A 549 -0.64 -1.38 20.96
C GLY A 549 -1.10 -1.93 22.31
N GLY A 550 -0.81 -1.21 23.41
CA GLY A 550 -1.30 -1.55 24.74
C GLY A 550 -2.83 -1.56 24.81
N SER A 551 -3.50 -0.58 24.17
CA SER A 551 -4.97 -0.55 24.08
C SER A 551 -5.57 -1.73 23.33
N ALA A 552 -4.89 -2.24 22.30
CA ALA A 552 -5.35 -3.44 21.61
C ALA A 552 -5.30 -4.68 22.51
N ALA A 553 -4.19 -4.85 23.24
CA ALA A 553 -4.05 -5.95 24.19
C ALA A 553 -5.09 -5.86 25.32
N LEU A 554 -5.25 -4.68 25.93
CA LEU A 554 -6.25 -4.45 26.97
C LEU A 554 -7.69 -4.59 26.46
N GLY A 555 -7.95 -4.17 25.21
CA GLY A 555 -9.24 -4.36 24.55
C GLY A 555 -9.57 -5.83 24.33
N TYR A 556 -8.62 -6.64 23.85
CA TYR A 556 -8.78 -8.09 23.74
C TYR A 556 -9.00 -8.72 25.12
N PHE A 557 -8.16 -8.36 26.10
CA PHE A 557 -8.28 -8.86 27.47
C PHE A 557 -9.68 -8.59 28.07
N ALA A 558 -10.23 -7.40 27.85
CA ALA A 558 -11.57 -7.03 28.30
C ALA A 558 -12.69 -7.80 27.57
N LEU A 559 -12.54 -8.03 26.26
CA LEU A 559 -13.51 -8.81 25.47
C LEU A 559 -13.56 -10.27 25.89
N HIS A 560 -12.42 -10.83 26.33
CA HIS A 560 -12.25 -12.23 26.72
C HIS A 560 -12.09 -12.43 28.23
N GLU A 561 -12.59 -11.48 29.03
CA GLU A 561 -12.47 -11.49 30.48
C GLU A 561 -12.86 -12.86 31.10
N LYS A 562 -13.96 -13.45 30.63
CA LYS A 562 -14.49 -14.71 31.19
C LYS A 562 -13.54 -15.89 31.03
N GLU A 563 -12.64 -15.84 30.07
CA GLU A 563 -11.68 -16.90 29.74
C GLU A 563 -10.31 -16.58 30.33
N LEU A 564 -9.92 -15.30 30.32
CA LEU A 564 -8.58 -14.84 30.73
C LEU A 564 -8.48 -14.48 32.22
N ARG A 565 -9.53 -13.94 32.86
CA ARG A 565 -9.55 -13.64 34.31
C ARG A 565 -10.10 -14.81 35.11
N ARG A 566 -9.26 -15.82 35.30
CA ARG A 566 -9.55 -17.01 36.14
C ARG A 566 -8.40 -17.27 37.11
N PRO A 567 -8.67 -17.85 38.29
CA PRO A 567 -7.62 -18.36 39.18
C PRO A 567 -6.70 -19.34 38.45
N ARG A 568 -5.42 -19.40 38.86
CA ARG A 568 -4.37 -20.21 38.21
C ARG A 568 -4.79 -21.66 37.97
N ASP A 569 -5.43 -22.30 38.95
CA ASP A 569 -5.87 -23.69 38.87
C ASP A 569 -6.91 -23.97 37.78
N THR A 570 -7.60 -22.92 37.31
CA THR A 570 -8.65 -22.98 36.29
C THR A 570 -8.32 -22.15 35.05
N MET A 571 -7.06 -21.75 34.93
CA MET A 571 -6.54 -20.95 33.82
C MET A 571 -6.74 -21.68 32.49
N ASP A 572 -7.31 -20.98 31.50
CA ASP A 572 -7.48 -21.50 30.15
C ASP A 572 -6.24 -21.17 29.31
N VAL A 573 -5.28 -22.09 29.29
CA VAL A 573 -4.02 -21.92 28.55
C VAL A 573 -4.27 -21.63 27.07
N LYS A 574 -5.28 -22.27 26.48
CA LYS A 574 -5.62 -22.06 25.07
C LYS A 574 -6.11 -20.63 24.82
N ALA A 575 -6.93 -20.06 25.71
CA ALA A 575 -7.35 -18.66 25.58
C ALA A 575 -6.17 -17.68 25.64
N TRP A 576 -5.16 -17.96 26.47
CA TRP A 576 -3.93 -17.16 26.53
C TRP A 576 -3.04 -17.30 25.29
N ASP A 577 -2.98 -18.49 24.71
CA ASP A 577 -2.30 -18.73 23.43
C ASP A 577 -3.03 -18.01 22.28
N ASP A 578 -4.37 -18.10 22.23
CA ASP A 578 -5.23 -17.39 21.27
C ASP A 578 -5.06 -15.86 21.40
N PHE A 579 -4.93 -15.34 22.63
CA PHE A 579 -4.65 -13.93 22.89
C PHE A 579 -3.30 -13.50 22.30
N SER A 580 -2.24 -14.27 22.60
CA SER A 580 -0.89 -13.97 22.11
C SER A 580 -0.83 -14.02 20.57
N GLN A 581 -1.47 -15.02 19.97
CA GLN A 581 -1.57 -15.16 18.52
C GLN A 581 -2.35 -14.01 17.89
N ALA A 582 -3.45 -13.56 18.51
CA ALA A 582 -4.23 -12.43 18.01
C ALA A 582 -3.44 -11.12 17.99
N MET A 583 -2.58 -10.89 19.00
CA MET A 583 -1.72 -9.70 19.06
C MET A 583 -0.60 -9.70 18.03
N ALA A 584 -0.20 -10.87 17.53
CA ALA A 584 0.83 -11.02 16.50
C ALA A 584 0.28 -10.98 15.05
N LEU A 585 -1.04 -10.89 14.87
CA LEU A 585 -1.64 -10.87 13.53
C LEU A 585 -1.14 -9.69 12.68
N PRO A 586 -0.93 -9.88 11.36
CA PRO A 586 -0.43 -8.85 10.46
C PRO A 586 -1.57 -7.89 10.04
N PHE A 587 -2.14 -7.14 10.97
CA PHE A 587 -3.27 -6.24 10.70
C PHE A 587 -2.96 -5.21 9.60
N ILE A 588 -1.70 -4.81 9.41
CA ILE A 588 -1.35 -3.91 8.30
C ILE A 588 -1.46 -4.57 6.91
N GLU A 589 -1.15 -5.87 6.78
CA GLU A 589 -1.31 -6.57 5.49
C GLU A 589 -2.80 -6.58 5.11
N GLN A 590 -3.68 -6.79 6.09
CA GLN A 590 -5.13 -6.73 5.91
C GLN A 590 -5.61 -5.35 5.43
N VAL A 591 -5.02 -4.28 5.94
CA VAL A 591 -5.28 -2.90 5.49
C VAL A 591 -4.83 -2.69 4.04
N ILE A 592 -3.63 -3.15 3.69
CA ILE A 592 -3.08 -3.03 2.32
C ILE A 592 -3.94 -3.83 1.34
N ASP A 593 -4.35 -5.04 1.74
CA ASP A 593 -5.24 -5.88 0.96
C ASP A 593 -6.57 -5.17 0.68
N GLY A 594 -7.12 -4.47 1.69
CA GLY A 594 -8.37 -3.74 1.56
C GLY A 594 -8.28 -2.32 1.00
N ALA A 595 -7.09 -1.76 0.83
CA ALA A 595 -6.91 -0.39 0.34
C ALA A 595 -7.50 -0.18 -1.08
N SER A 596 -7.67 -1.25 -1.85
CA SER A 596 -8.27 -1.18 -3.18
C SER A 596 -9.79 -1.26 -3.23
N ASP A 597 -10.48 -1.35 -2.09
CA ASP A 597 -11.94 -1.29 -2.11
C ASP A 597 -12.41 0.06 -2.62
N MET A 598 -13.53 0.05 -3.35
CA MET A 598 -14.13 1.29 -3.81
C MET A 598 -14.42 2.25 -2.66
N ARG A 599 -14.78 1.77 -1.46
CA ARG A 599 -15.04 2.60 -0.28
C ARG A 599 -13.82 3.40 0.21
N PHE A 600 -12.59 2.94 -0.05
CA PHE A 600 -11.35 3.63 0.33
C PHE A 600 -10.69 4.36 -0.85
N ALA A 601 -10.74 3.79 -2.06
CA ALA A 601 -10.09 4.38 -3.23
C ALA A 601 -10.88 5.58 -3.79
N PHE A 602 -12.19 5.47 -3.92
CA PHE A 602 -13.06 6.47 -4.56
C PHE A 602 -14.27 6.90 -3.71
N GLY A 603 -14.62 6.15 -2.68
CA GLY A 603 -15.84 6.32 -1.89
C GLY A 603 -17.08 5.65 -2.49
N ARG A 604 -18.16 5.58 -1.70
CA ARG A 604 -19.48 5.08 -2.06
C ARG A 604 -20.57 5.97 -1.45
N TRP A 605 -21.78 5.96 -2.04
CA TRP A 605 -22.93 6.70 -1.50
C TRP A 605 -23.68 5.98 -0.38
N ARG A 606 -23.31 4.72 -0.09
CA ARG A 606 -23.86 3.93 1.01
C ARG A 606 -22.72 3.18 1.70
N TRP A 607 -22.75 3.11 3.04
CA TRP A 607 -21.79 2.36 3.84
C TRP A 607 -22.51 1.57 4.94
N ALA A 608 -21.88 0.48 5.38
CA ALA A 608 -22.33 -0.30 6.51
C ALA A 608 -21.59 0.18 7.77
N SER A 609 -22.29 0.27 8.89
CA SER A 609 -21.72 0.69 10.18
C SER A 609 -21.30 -0.48 11.08
N SER A 610 -21.70 -1.71 10.75
CA SER A 610 -21.43 -2.92 11.54
C SER A 610 -20.53 -3.89 10.77
N ALA A 611 -19.66 -4.62 11.46
CA ALA A 611 -18.75 -5.61 10.89
C ALA A 611 -18.75 -6.95 11.65
N CYS A 612 -18.45 -8.04 10.93
CA CYS A 612 -18.41 -9.40 11.45
C CYS A 612 -19.62 -9.78 12.32
N HIS A 613 -19.42 -10.00 13.62
CA HIS A 613 -20.47 -10.44 14.56
C HIS A 613 -21.18 -9.28 15.25
N GLU A 614 -20.88 -8.02 14.90
CA GLU A 614 -21.60 -6.87 15.45
C GLU A 614 -23.08 -6.95 15.09
N ALA A 615 -23.94 -6.45 16.00
CA ALA A 615 -25.36 -6.36 15.74
C ALA A 615 -25.61 -5.61 14.43
N GLN A 616 -26.33 -6.24 13.50
CA GLN A 616 -26.60 -5.65 12.19
C GLN A 616 -27.35 -4.33 12.35
N ARG A 617 -26.75 -3.27 11.82
CA ARG A 617 -27.36 -1.93 11.77
C ARG A 617 -27.79 -1.61 10.32
N PRO A 618 -28.81 -0.75 10.15
CA PRO A 618 -29.19 -0.27 8.82
C PRO A 618 -28.01 0.44 8.13
N ASP A 619 -27.88 0.23 6.82
CA ASP A 619 -26.91 0.95 6.00
C ASP A 619 -27.20 2.46 6.01
N GLU A 620 -26.16 3.26 6.10
CA GLU A 620 -26.25 4.72 6.02
C GLU A 620 -25.95 5.21 4.61
N ASN A 621 -26.45 6.40 4.27
CA ASN A 621 -26.33 6.98 2.95
C ASN A 621 -25.93 8.46 2.98
N VAL A 622 -25.32 8.90 1.88
CA VAL A 622 -25.02 10.33 1.65
C VAL A 622 -26.07 10.94 0.73
N THR A 623 -26.47 12.17 1.02
CA THR A 623 -27.31 13.00 0.16
C THR A 623 -26.49 13.76 -0.90
N GLY A 624 -26.96 13.76 -2.14
CA GLY A 624 -26.31 14.45 -3.26
C GLY A 624 -25.24 13.62 -3.97
N TRP A 625 -24.28 14.29 -4.59
CA TRP A 625 -23.32 13.67 -5.52
C TRP A 625 -21.92 13.43 -4.91
N ILE A 626 -21.65 13.92 -3.70
CA ILE A 626 -20.38 13.69 -3.00
C ILE A 626 -20.44 12.29 -2.36
N PRO A 627 -19.48 11.39 -2.63
CA PRO A 627 -19.47 10.06 -2.00
C PRO A 627 -18.96 10.13 -0.55
N ALA A 628 -19.29 9.10 0.24
CA ALA A 628 -18.62 8.81 1.50
C ALA A 628 -17.39 7.95 1.25
N ARG A 629 -16.22 8.38 1.74
CA ARG A 629 -14.95 7.68 1.63
C ARG A 629 -14.45 7.35 3.03
N SER A 630 -14.45 6.06 3.36
CA SER A 630 -13.86 5.57 4.59
C SER A 630 -12.35 5.80 4.58
N ARG A 631 -11.75 5.93 5.77
CA ARG A 631 -10.30 6.01 5.93
C ARG A 631 -9.72 4.63 6.22
N LEU A 632 -8.42 4.45 5.96
CA LEU A 632 -7.76 3.15 6.15
C LEU A 632 -7.88 2.63 7.60
N GLY A 633 -7.98 3.52 8.60
CA GLY A 633 -8.23 3.16 10.00
C GLY A 633 -9.55 2.40 10.23
N ALA A 634 -10.55 2.58 9.36
CA ALA A 634 -11.78 1.78 9.42
C ALA A 634 -11.52 0.29 9.16
N ILE A 635 -10.55 -0.08 8.31
CA ILE A 635 -10.19 -1.49 8.10
C ILE A 635 -9.58 -2.06 9.38
N LEU A 636 -8.72 -1.30 10.06
CA LEU A 636 -8.13 -1.70 11.34
C LEU A 636 -9.23 -1.94 12.38
N ALA A 637 -10.17 -1.01 12.52
CA ALA A 637 -11.30 -1.12 13.45
C ALA A 637 -12.17 -2.35 13.17
N GLU A 638 -12.52 -2.58 11.91
CA GLU A 638 -13.31 -3.74 11.54
C GLU A 638 -12.50 -5.05 11.70
N SER A 639 -11.19 -5.03 11.47
CA SER A 639 -10.31 -6.19 11.70
C SER A 639 -10.21 -6.56 13.17
N PHE A 640 -10.11 -5.56 14.06
CA PHE A 640 -10.14 -5.77 15.51
C PHE A 640 -11.47 -6.38 15.93
N VAL A 641 -12.60 -5.89 15.43
CA VAL A 641 -13.92 -6.50 15.69
C VAL A 641 -13.96 -7.97 15.27
N CYS A 642 -13.40 -8.29 14.10
CA CYS A 642 -13.43 -9.65 13.57
C CYS A 642 -12.49 -10.63 14.30
N HIS A 643 -11.32 -10.15 14.75
CA HIS A 643 -10.28 -11.00 15.35
C HIS A 643 -10.27 -10.98 16.89
N MET A 644 -10.65 -9.86 17.51
CA MET A 644 -10.74 -9.72 18.96
C MET A 644 -12.14 -10.02 19.49
N GLY A 645 -13.18 -9.96 18.64
CA GLY A 645 -14.55 -10.26 19.01
C GLY A 645 -15.40 -9.02 19.27
N THR A 646 -16.64 -9.26 19.69
CA THR A 646 -17.67 -8.23 19.86
C THR A 646 -18.08 -8.09 21.31
N GLY A 647 -18.04 -6.86 21.82
CA GLY A 647 -18.46 -6.51 23.17
C GLY A 647 -18.42 -5.00 23.37
N THR A 648 -19.11 -4.52 24.38
CA THR A 648 -19.22 -3.09 24.68
C THR A 648 -18.62 -2.75 26.04
N MET A 649 -18.35 -1.46 26.28
CA MET A 649 -17.78 -0.95 27.54
C MET A 649 -18.59 -1.31 28.79
N GLU A 650 -19.87 -1.69 28.66
CA GLU A 650 -20.67 -2.17 29.79
C GLU A 650 -20.20 -3.52 30.34
N ALA A 651 -19.61 -4.38 29.50
CA ALA A 651 -19.33 -5.78 29.83
C ALA A 651 -18.21 -6.00 30.86
N PRO A 652 -17.04 -5.33 30.80
CA PRO A 652 -15.91 -5.66 31.65
C PRO A 652 -16.19 -5.38 33.12
N SER A 653 -15.81 -6.28 34.04
CA SER A 653 -16.04 -6.08 35.48
C SER A 653 -15.10 -5.05 36.11
N PHE A 654 -13.92 -4.86 35.52
CA PHE A 654 -12.87 -3.93 35.94
C PHE A 654 -12.92 -2.61 35.17
N GLY A 655 -12.15 -1.61 35.61
CA GLY A 655 -12.06 -0.32 34.93
C GLY A 655 -11.15 -0.39 33.70
N LEU A 656 -11.66 0.01 32.53
CA LEU A 656 -10.95 -0.03 31.26
C LEU A 656 -10.86 1.37 30.66
N MET A 657 -9.65 1.86 30.38
CA MET A 657 -9.42 3.15 29.72
C MET A 657 -8.64 2.95 28.41
N LEU A 658 -9.26 3.28 27.29
CA LEU A 658 -8.63 3.25 25.96
C LEU A 658 -8.42 4.69 25.49
N ASN A 659 -7.16 5.11 25.45
CA ASN A 659 -6.81 6.53 25.29
C ASN A 659 -6.51 6.89 23.84
N THR A 660 -7.06 8.01 23.36
CA THR A 660 -6.83 8.54 22.02
C THR A 660 -6.35 10.00 22.09
N ALA A 661 -5.63 10.46 21.07
CA ALA A 661 -5.21 11.86 20.98
C ALA A 661 -6.23 12.66 20.15
N ILE A 662 -6.68 13.81 20.66
CA ILE A 662 -7.61 14.68 19.94
C ILE A 662 -6.84 15.49 18.90
N VAL A 663 -7.37 15.49 17.68
CA VAL A 663 -6.87 16.30 16.55
C VAL A 663 -7.83 17.47 16.25
N GLY A 664 -9.12 17.27 16.48
CA GLY A 664 -10.12 18.33 16.36
C GLY A 664 -11.52 17.84 16.69
N SER A 665 -12.49 18.76 16.67
CA SER A 665 -13.88 18.47 16.94
C SER A 665 -14.83 19.32 16.09
N PHE A 666 -16.10 18.91 16.05
CA PHE A 666 -17.18 19.64 15.41
C PHE A 666 -18.45 19.52 16.24
N SER A 667 -19.03 20.66 16.60
CA SER A 667 -20.29 20.73 17.30
C SER A 667 -21.43 21.17 16.40
N ASN A 668 -22.57 20.52 16.56
CA ASN A 668 -23.81 20.87 15.90
C ASN A 668 -24.49 22.18 16.45
N ASN A 669 -23.92 22.83 17.46
CA ASN A 669 -24.58 23.94 18.14
C ASN A 669 -24.48 25.31 17.39
N GLY A 670 -23.73 25.40 16.27
CA GLY A 670 -23.58 26.63 15.50
C GLY A 670 -24.80 27.01 14.62
N GLN A 671 -25.41 28.17 14.87
CA GLN A 671 -26.64 28.65 14.21
C GLN A 671 -26.67 28.61 12.66
N PRO A 672 -25.58 28.87 11.89
CA PRO A 672 -25.65 28.83 10.43
C PRO A 672 -25.78 27.41 9.84
N CYS A 673 -25.32 26.39 10.58
CA CYS A 673 -25.31 25.00 10.11
C CYS A 673 -26.54 24.19 10.55
N GLN A 674 -27.42 24.78 11.37
CA GLN A 674 -28.69 24.17 11.78
C GLN A 674 -29.78 24.25 10.71
N ALA A 675 -29.69 25.21 9.77
CA ALA A 675 -30.70 25.42 8.73
C ALA A 675 -30.82 24.28 7.71
N ILE A 676 -29.90 23.30 7.71
CA ILE A 676 -29.93 22.15 6.80
C ILE A 676 -30.50 20.92 7.53
N HIS A 677 -31.82 20.84 7.59
CA HIS A 677 -32.53 19.68 8.12
C HIS A 677 -32.30 18.45 7.21
N ASN A 678 -32.12 17.26 7.80
CA ASN A 678 -31.94 15.94 7.14
C ASN A 678 -30.52 15.52 6.69
N LEU A 679 -29.44 16.17 7.14
CA LEU A 679 -28.08 15.67 6.91
C LEU A 679 -27.55 14.85 8.09
N SER A 680 -26.78 13.79 7.79
CA SER A 680 -25.99 13.06 8.79
C SER A 680 -24.91 13.94 9.43
N LEU A 681 -24.45 13.62 10.64
CA LEU A 681 -23.39 14.39 11.30
C LEU A 681 -22.08 14.49 10.45
N PRO A 682 -21.61 13.41 9.79
CA PRO A 682 -20.49 13.48 8.84
C PRO A 682 -20.68 14.47 7.69
N GLU A 683 -21.87 14.50 7.09
CA GLU A 683 -22.21 15.41 6.00
C GLU A 683 -22.17 16.86 6.45
N ARG A 684 -22.66 17.12 7.65
CA ARG A 684 -22.69 18.47 8.22
C ARG A 684 -21.29 18.96 8.52
N ALA A 685 -20.47 18.17 9.21
CA ALA A 685 -19.05 18.47 9.42
C ALA A 685 -18.33 18.79 8.10
N THR A 686 -18.61 18.03 7.05
CA THR A 686 -17.98 18.20 5.73
C THR A 686 -18.45 19.46 4.99
N ARG A 687 -19.72 19.87 5.15
CA ARG A 687 -20.25 21.11 4.54
C ARG A 687 -19.93 22.36 5.37
N CYS A 688 -19.74 22.19 6.67
CA CYS A 688 -19.51 23.24 7.65
C CYS A 688 -18.05 23.30 8.12
N ARG A 689 -17.08 23.06 7.22
CA ARG A 689 -15.64 22.96 7.55
C ARG A 689 -15.07 24.20 8.26
N GLN A 690 -15.68 25.36 8.07
CA GLN A 690 -15.28 26.61 8.76
C GLN A 690 -15.59 26.63 10.27
N PHE A 691 -16.40 25.69 10.76
CA PHE A 691 -16.75 25.52 12.17
C PHE A 691 -16.07 24.30 12.80
N LEU A 692 -15.07 23.73 12.13
CA LEU A 692 -14.20 22.72 12.73
C LEU A 692 -13.33 23.43 13.78
N ASP A 693 -13.27 22.84 14.97
CA ASP A 693 -12.53 23.37 16.10
C ASP A 693 -11.28 22.53 16.35
N ALA A 694 -10.13 23.17 16.26
CA ALA A 694 -8.82 22.59 16.59
C ALA A 694 -8.33 23.03 17.98
N GLY A 695 -9.12 23.81 18.73
CA GLY A 695 -8.75 24.30 20.07
C GLY A 695 -8.52 23.19 21.08
N GLN A 696 -9.09 22.01 20.84
CA GLN A 696 -8.91 20.81 21.68
C GLN A 696 -7.75 19.91 21.22
N ALA A 697 -7.06 20.28 20.14
CA ALA A 697 -5.96 19.49 19.60
C ALA A 697 -4.80 19.39 20.60
N GLY A 698 -4.21 18.20 20.74
CA GLY A 698 -3.22 17.92 21.78
C GLY A 698 -3.82 17.54 23.14
N GLY A 699 -5.15 17.58 23.27
CA GLY A 699 -5.88 16.95 24.36
C GLY A 699 -6.04 15.43 24.16
N ARG A 700 -6.66 14.78 25.15
CA ARG A 700 -6.91 13.35 25.19
C ARG A 700 -8.41 13.06 25.23
N LEU A 701 -8.85 12.13 24.39
CA LEU A 701 -10.20 11.57 24.44
C LEU A 701 -10.11 10.12 24.92
N VAL A 702 -10.79 9.84 26.03
CA VAL A 702 -10.75 8.55 26.73
C VAL A 702 -12.07 7.83 26.50
N LEU A 703 -11.99 6.63 25.92
CA LEU A 703 -13.11 5.71 25.79
C LEU A 703 -13.03 4.74 26.97
N THR A 704 -14.00 4.78 27.88
CA THR A 704 -13.91 4.08 29.17
C THR A 704 -15.26 3.53 29.62
N ASN A 705 -15.25 2.73 30.68
CA ASN A 705 -16.45 2.34 31.42
C ASN A 705 -16.55 3.03 32.80
N LEU A 706 -15.57 3.88 33.13
CA LEU A 706 -15.48 4.59 34.40
C LEU A 706 -16.15 5.96 34.34
N ALA A 707 -16.53 6.44 35.53
CA ALA A 707 -16.97 7.81 35.72
C ALA A 707 -15.96 8.82 35.19
N ALA A 708 -16.46 9.89 34.56
CA ALA A 708 -15.60 10.98 34.13
C ALA A 708 -14.87 11.61 35.34
N PRO A 709 -13.56 11.85 35.23
CA PRO A 709 -12.81 12.55 36.27
C PRO A 709 -13.36 13.97 36.45
N ALA A 710 -13.20 14.52 37.65
CA ALA A 710 -13.66 15.86 37.94
C ALA A 710 -12.87 16.87 37.10
N SER A 711 -13.57 17.82 36.48
CA SER A 711 -12.92 18.89 35.74
C SER A 711 -11.88 19.59 36.62
N PRO A 712 -10.65 19.81 36.13
CA PRO A 712 -9.66 20.56 36.87
C PRO A 712 -10.18 21.98 37.16
N PRO A 713 -9.84 22.57 38.32
CA PRO A 713 -10.19 23.95 38.63
C PRO A 713 -9.56 24.91 37.61
N ASP A 714 -10.32 25.93 37.20
CA ASP A 714 -9.89 26.94 36.22
C ASP A 714 -9.00 27.99 36.92
N ASP A 715 -7.76 27.59 37.22
CA ASP A 715 -6.77 28.37 37.98
C ASP A 715 -5.70 29.04 37.11
N GLY A 716 -5.85 28.95 35.78
CA GLY A 716 -4.91 29.52 34.81
C GLY A 716 -3.65 28.69 34.56
N SER A 717 -3.52 27.50 35.17
CA SER A 717 -2.45 26.56 34.83
C SER A 717 -2.76 25.76 33.55
N LEU A 718 -1.71 25.42 32.79
CA LEU A 718 -1.82 24.67 31.53
C LEU A 718 -2.16 23.21 31.82
N HIS A 719 -3.44 22.84 31.65
CA HIS A 719 -3.90 21.45 31.77
C HIS A 719 -4.06 20.80 30.40
N MET A 720 -3.75 19.52 30.31
CA MET A 720 -4.14 18.71 29.15
C MET A 720 -5.66 18.56 29.15
N GLN A 721 -6.32 18.94 28.06
CA GLN A 721 -7.76 18.76 27.94
C GLN A 721 -8.10 17.27 27.93
N LEU A 722 -8.98 16.84 28.82
CA LEU A 722 -9.42 15.45 28.95
C LEU A 722 -10.93 15.35 28.66
N VAL A 723 -11.29 14.67 27.57
CA VAL A 723 -12.67 14.36 27.20
C VAL A 723 -12.93 12.89 27.52
N THR A 724 -13.92 12.59 28.35
CA THR A 724 -14.25 11.21 28.74
C THR A 724 -15.57 10.80 28.13
N LEU A 725 -15.58 9.65 27.44
CA LEU A 725 -16.78 9.03 26.87
C LEU A 725 -16.97 7.66 27.53
N ASP A 726 -18.06 7.51 28.29
CA ASP A 726 -18.37 6.31 29.07
C ASP A 726 -19.73 5.67 28.71
N ASN A 727 -20.23 5.93 27.49
CA ASN A 727 -21.47 5.36 26.99
C ASN A 727 -21.39 3.82 26.89
N ALA A 728 -22.48 3.15 27.30
CA ALA A 728 -22.57 1.69 27.42
C ALA A 728 -22.46 0.93 26.10
N ASP A 729 -22.75 1.57 24.96
CA ASP A 729 -22.74 0.98 23.63
C ASP A 729 -21.41 1.16 22.87
N ILE A 730 -20.39 1.77 23.50
CA ILE A 730 -19.05 1.88 22.91
C ILE A 730 -18.48 0.48 22.68
N SER A 731 -18.20 0.15 21.41
CA SER A 731 -17.53 -1.10 21.02
C SER A 731 -16.07 -1.09 21.47
N ILE A 732 -15.68 -2.07 22.30
CA ILE A 732 -14.32 -2.16 22.85
C ILE A 732 -13.29 -2.33 21.74
N ALA A 733 -13.56 -3.22 20.77
CA ALA A 733 -12.65 -3.48 19.66
C ALA A 733 -12.44 -2.23 18.78
N ARG A 734 -13.50 -1.45 18.50
CA ARG A 734 -13.39 -0.20 17.74
C ARG A 734 -12.66 0.88 18.55
N ALA A 735 -12.94 0.98 19.86
CA ALA A 735 -12.24 1.91 20.75
C ALA A 735 -10.73 1.61 20.84
N ALA A 736 -10.37 0.33 20.91
CA ALA A 736 -8.98 -0.11 20.87
C ALA A 736 -8.31 0.25 19.53
N ALA A 737 -9.01 0.07 18.42
CA ALA A 737 -8.50 0.44 17.10
C ALA A 737 -8.30 1.95 16.92
N LEU A 738 -9.17 2.78 17.50
CA LEU A 738 -9.01 4.24 17.51
C LEU A 738 -7.75 4.66 18.29
N SER A 739 -7.52 4.03 19.45
CA SER A 739 -6.29 4.25 20.22
C SER A 739 -5.03 3.80 19.48
N ALA A 740 -5.18 2.77 18.64
CA ALA A 740 -4.16 2.16 17.78
C ALA A 740 -3.98 2.81 16.39
N ASN A 741 -4.66 3.93 16.11
CA ASN A 741 -4.71 4.55 14.78
C ASN A 741 -3.44 5.35 14.45
N PHE A 742 -2.31 4.65 14.30
CA PHE A 742 -0.97 5.22 14.12
C PHE A 742 -0.86 6.20 12.93
N PRO A 743 -0.62 7.51 13.16
CA PRO A 743 -0.77 8.57 12.15
C PRO A 743 0.13 8.47 10.89
N PRO A 744 1.38 7.97 10.97
CA PRO A 744 2.19 7.74 9.76
C PRO A 744 1.57 6.73 8.77
N VAL A 745 0.66 5.88 9.24
CA VAL A 745 -0.02 4.83 8.45
C VAL A 745 -1.45 5.22 8.13
N PHE A 746 -2.17 5.69 9.15
CA PHE A 746 -3.60 5.92 9.09
C PHE A 746 -3.90 7.41 9.25
N PRO A 747 -4.79 7.98 8.41
CA PRO A 747 -5.27 9.33 8.65
C PRO A 747 -6.19 9.36 9.89
N ASP A 748 -6.51 10.55 10.37
CA ASP A 748 -7.36 10.76 11.55
C ASP A 748 -8.69 10.01 11.44
N ALA A 749 -9.03 9.29 12.51
CA ALA A 749 -10.28 8.56 12.64
C ALA A 749 -11.34 9.44 13.30
N ALA A 750 -12.60 9.18 13.01
CA ALA A 750 -13.72 9.96 13.49
C ALA A 750 -14.61 9.18 14.47
N ILE A 751 -15.02 9.87 15.53
CA ILE A 751 -15.99 9.41 16.51
C ILE A 751 -17.21 10.34 16.41
N ASP A 752 -18.38 9.76 16.15
CA ASP A 752 -19.64 10.50 16.12
C ASP A 752 -20.45 10.18 17.38
N ILE A 753 -20.86 11.22 18.11
CA ILE A 753 -21.79 11.14 19.25
C ILE A 753 -23.16 11.60 18.75
N GLU A 754 -24.08 10.65 18.68
CA GLU A 754 -25.43 10.83 18.15
C GLU A 754 -26.51 10.36 19.14
N ALA A 755 -26.17 10.22 20.42
CA ALA A 755 -27.13 9.92 21.47
C ALA A 755 -28.28 10.94 21.43
N SER A 756 -29.51 10.45 21.58
CA SER A 756 -30.67 11.34 21.75
C SER A 756 -30.46 12.18 23.02
N GLY A 757 -30.97 13.41 23.11
CA GLY A 757 -30.76 14.26 24.31
C GLY A 757 -29.37 14.91 24.47
N GLU A 758 -28.31 14.41 23.84
CA GLU A 758 -26.99 15.06 23.83
C GLU A 758 -26.79 15.98 22.60
N ALA A 759 -25.91 16.98 22.75
CA ALA A 759 -25.47 17.75 21.59
C ALA A 759 -24.70 16.83 20.65
N ARG A 760 -25.11 16.76 19.38
CA ARG A 760 -24.36 15.98 18.39
C ARG A 760 -22.96 16.53 18.21
N MET A 761 -21.98 15.71 18.53
CA MET A 761 -20.56 16.06 18.52
C MET A 761 -19.79 15.05 17.68
N ARG A 762 -18.83 15.55 16.90
CA ARG A 762 -17.88 14.72 16.18
C ARG A 762 -16.48 15.05 16.63
N TYR A 763 -15.68 14.03 16.91
CA TYR A 763 -14.25 14.16 17.20
C TYR A 763 -13.43 13.53 16.10
N TRP A 764 -12.28 14.13 15.80
CA TRP A 764 -11.20 13.48 15.06
C TRP A 764 -10.09 13.14 16.02
N VAL A 765 -9.68 11.88 15.99
CA VAL A 765 -8.69 11.33 16.90
C VAL A 765 -7.61 10.57 16.13
N THR A 766 -6.45 10.47 16.75
CA THR A 766 -5.32 9.67 16.29
C THR A 766 -4.77 8.82 17.44
N ASP A 767 -3.69 8.10 17.17
CA ASP A 767 -3.03 7.21 18.12
C ASP A 767 -2.83 7.87 19.50
N GLY A 768 -3.20 7.15 20.55
CA GLY A 768 -3.15 7.65 21.92
C GLY A 768 -1.75 8.02 22.41
N GLY A 769 -0.73 7.38 21.84
CA GLY A 769 0.68 7.62 22.15
C GLY A 769 1.23 8.91 21.56
N ALA A 770 0.48 9.60 20.68
CA ALA A 770 0.90 10.88 20.10
C ALA A 770 0.98 12.02 21.12
N VAL A 771 0.19 11.94 22.21
CA VAL A 771 0.21 12.93 23.29
C VAL A 771 1.04 12.44 24.47
N GLU A 772 0.82 11.21 24.92
CA GLU A 772 1.60 10.60 26.01
C GLU A 772 1.60 9.07 25.83
N ASN A 773 2.79 8.47 25.75
CA ASN A 773 2.96 7.11 25.21
C ASN A 773 2.83 5.97 26.25
N ARG A 774 2.68 6.25 27.55
CA ARG A 774 2.48 5.21 28.56
C ARG A 774 1.00 4.93 28.80
N GLY A 775 0.12 5.93 28.75
CA GLY A 775 -1.27 5.84 29.17
C GLY A 775 -1.46 6.01 30.68
N ALA A 776 -0.40 6.38 31.43
CA ALA A 776 -0.41 6.45 32.89
C ALA A 776 -1.26 7.63 33.40
N MET A 777 -1.27 8.73 32.65
CA MET A 777 -1.90 9.98 33.11
C MET A 777 -3.38 9.84 33.42
N THR A 778 -4.11 9.20 32.52
CA THR A 778 -5.55 8.99 32.68
C THR A 778 -5.85 8.11 33.89
N LEU A 779 -5.03 7.07 34.11
CA LEU A 779 -5.15 6.19 35.26
C LEU A 779 -4.96 6.97 36.58
N TYR A 780 -3.91 7.80 36.66
CA TYR A 780 -3.65 8.61 37.85
C TYR A 780 -4.77 9.61 38.15
N TYR A 781 -5.35 10.24 37.12
CA TYR A 781 -6.53 11.07 37.31
C TYR A 781 -7.70 10.29 37.93
N SER A 782 -7.99 9.09 37.41
CA SER A 782 -9.06 8.26 37.95
C SER A 782 -8.79 7.77 39.37
N ILE A 783 -7.54 7.42 39.72
CA ILE A 783 -7.17 7.02 41.08
C ILE A 783 -7.32 8.19 42.05
N ARG A 784 -6.79 9.37 41.71
CA ARG A 784 -6.89 10.57 42.54
C ARG A 784 -8.35 10.97 42.76
N ASP A 785 -9.15 10.97 41.70
CA ASP A 785 -10.54 11.39 41.77
C ASP A 785 -11.44 10.33 42.43
N ALA A 786 -11.00 9.07 42.52
CA ALA A 786 -11.65 8.04 43.33
C ALA A 786 -11.86 8.53 44.78
N PHE A 787 -10.84 9.16 45.38
CA PHE A 787 -10.91 9.73 46.73
C PHE A 787 -11.94 10.85 46.87
N ARG A 788 -12.19 11.61 45.79
CA ARG A 788 -13.18 12.70 45.79
C ARG A 788 -14.61 12.18 45.64
N SER A 789 -14.77 11.08 44.89
CA SER A 789 -16.07 10.45 44.63
C SER A 789 -16.54 9.49 45.74
N ALA A 790 -15.64 9.13 46.68
CA ALA A 790 -15.96 8.20 47.76
C ALA A 790 -17.00 8.80 48.73
N PRO A 791 -18.14 8.12 48.98
CA PRO A 791 -19.19 8.64 49.88
C PRO A 791 -18.75 8.82 51.34
N GLN A 792 -17.75 8.06 51.76
CA GLN A 792 -17.15 8.09 53.10
C GLN A 792 -15.64 7.90 52.97
N ALA A 793 -14.87 8.56 53.85
CA ALA A 793 -13.43 8.36 53.93
C ALA A 793 -13.15 6.88 54.28
N PRO A 794 -12.39 6.14 53.46
CA PRO A 794 -12.04 4.75 53.75
C PRO A 794 -11.24 4.68 55.05
N GLN A 795 -11.63 3.83 56.01
CA GLN A 795 -10.87 3.69 57.27
C GLN A 795 -9.50 3.02 57.07
N ALA A 796 -9.39 2.15 56.07
CA ALA A 796 -8.16 1.50 55.65
C ALA A 796 -8.24 1.21 54.15
N LEU A 797 -7.17 1.48 53.41
CA LEU A 797 -7.07 1.21 51.98
C LEU A 797 -6.30 -0.10 51.74
N PRO A 798 -6.73 -0.95 50.78
CA PRO A 798 -5.89 -2.03 50.31
C PRO A 798 -4.62 -1.47 49.65
N PRO A 799 -3.47 -2.19 49.71
CA PRO A 799 -2.27 -1.81 48.97
C PRO A 799 -2.58 -1.65 47.48
N LEU A 800 -2.08 -0.59 46.84
CA LEU A 800 -2.23 -0.35 45.40
C LEU A 800 -0.88 -0.44 44.70
N HIS A 801 -0.79 -1.35 43.74
CA HIS A 801 0.37 -1.48 42.86
C HIS A 801 0.00 -1.02 41.44
N VAL A 802 0.74 -0.04 40.92
CA VAL A 802 0.63 0.39 39.53
C VAL A 802 1.76 -0.25 38.74
N VAL A 803 1.43 -1.10 37.77
CA VAL A 803 2.40 -1.79 36.91
C VAL A 803 2.42 -1.10 35.56
N ILE A 804 3.56 -0.56 35.17
CA ILE A 804 3.75 0.10 33.87
C ILE A 804 4.51 -0.85 32.94
N ALA A 805 3.80 -1.38 31.95
CA ALA A 805 4.38 -2.14 30.85
C ALA A 805 4.96 -1.17 29.81
N ASP A 806 6.19 -0.68 30.04
CA ASP A 806 6.81 0.35 29.19
C ASP A 806 7.62 -0.27 28.04
N VAL A 807 7.16 -0.07 26.81
CA VAL A 807 7.87 -0.42 25.57
C VAL A 807 8.31 0.81 24.76
N SER A 808 8.21 2.01 25.34
CA SER A 808 8.58 3.27 24.67
C SER A 808 10.03 3.23 24.23
N ALA A 809 10.31 3.77 23.03
CA ALA A 809 11.67 3.85 22.52
C ALA A 809 12.53 4.78 23.39
N SER A 810 13.82 4.46 23.53
CA SER A 810 14.77 5.37 24.17
C SER A 810 14.81 6.71 23.41
N ALA A 811 14.96 7.83 24.12
CA ALA A 811 14.78 9.21 23.64
C ALA A 811 15.68 9.68 22.47
N GLY A 812 16.35 8.77 21.75
CA GLY A 812 17.44 9.08 20.82
C GLY A 812 17.17 8.93 19.32
N ARG A 813 16.04 8.40 18.84
CA ARG A 813 15.87 8.13 17.39
C ARG A 813 14.48 8.35 16.79
N TYR A 814 13.62 9.14 17.42
CA TYR A 814 12.42 9.60 16.71
C TYR A 814 12.73 10.84 15.87
N SER A 815 12.79 10.69 14.55
CA SER A 815 12.72 11.82 13.62
C SER A 815 11.30 11.90 13.05
N GLU A 816 10.59 12.99 13.33
CA GLU A 816 9.25 13.26 12.80
C GLU A 816 9.18 13.09 11.28
N SER A 817 8.22 12.30 10.79
CA SER A 817 7.85 12.27 9.38
C SER A 817 6.63 13.16 9.13
N PHE A 818 6.81 14.17 8.28
CA PHE A 818 5.82 15.05 7.64
C PHE A 818 4.50 15.32 8.37
N GLY A 819 4.45 16.46 9.07
CA GLY A 819 3.32 17.38 8.94
C GLY A 819 2.33 17.52 10.09
N PHE A 820 2.70 17.30 11.36
CA PHE A 820 1.84 17.64 12.52
C PHE A 820 2.59 18.13 13.77
N GLY A 821 3.90 18.45 13.63
CA GLY A 821 4.85 18.43 14.74
C GLY A 821 4.75 19.51 15.83
N SER A 822 4.15 20.68 15.60
CA SER A 822 4.26 21.76 16.61
C SER A 822 3.19 21.74 17.71
N VAL A 823 1.99 21.19 17.45
CA VAL A 823 0.87 21.23 18.42
C VAL A 823 0.83 19.96 19.29
N LEU A 824 1.12 18.79 18.71
CA LEU A 824 1.16 17.53 19.47
C LEU A 824 2.42 17.41 20.34
N GLY A 825 3.55 17.98 19.91
CA GLY A 825 4.78 18.02 20.70
C GLY A 825 4.66 18.82 22.00
N ALA A 826 3.85 19.88 22.03
CA ALA A 826 3.57 20.66 23.23
C ALA A 826 2.74 19.87 24.26
N GLY A 827 1.78 19.05 23.80
CA GLY A 827 1.01 18.13 24.65
C GLY A 827 1.89 17.08 25.35
N GLY A 828 2.92 16.57 24.66
CA GLY A 828 3.87 15.62 25.23
C GLY A 828 4.76 16.18 26.35
N GLN A 829 5.16 17.45 26.25
CA GLN A 829 5.94 18.10 27.32
C GLN A 829 5.10 18.42 28.56
N LEU A 830 3.82 18.80 28.36
CA LEU A 830 2.88 19.02 29.47
C LEU A 830 2.53 17.70 30.18
N GLY A 831 2.43 16.59 29.45
CA GLY A 831 2.14 15.27 30.02
C GLY A 831 3.17 14.78 31.06
N LEU A 832 4.47 14.97 30.81
CA LEU A 832 5.53 14.49 31.72
C LEU A 832 5.57 15.23 33.06
N GLY A 833 5.35 16.55 33.07
CA GLY A 833 5.31 17.34 34.29
C GLY A 833 4.10 16.99 35.17
N LEU A 834 2.95 16.81 34.52
CA LEU A 834 1.70 16.46 35.17
C LEU A 834 1.70 15.04 35.75
N GLU A 835 2.39 14.09 35.11
CA GLU A 835 2.53 12.71 35.60
C GLU A 835 3.20 12.68 36.98
N THR A 836 4.27 13.44 37.13
CA THR A 836 5.04 13.53 38.38
C THR A 836 4.21 14.15 39.50
N GLU A 837 3.43 15.20 39.20
CA GLU A 837 2.56 15.85 40.17
C GLU A 837 1.42 14.94 40.64
N LEU A 838 0.72 14.27 39.71
CA LEU A 838 -0.36 13.36 40.06
C LEU A 838 0.14 12.16 40.86
N ARG A 839 1.32 11.63 40.51
CA ARG A 839 1.96 10.56 41.27
C ARG A 839 2.19 10.98 42.73
N ALA A 840 2.85 12.11 42.95
CA ALA A 840 3.15 12.61 44.29
C ALA A 840 1.86 12.87 45.10
N ALA A 841 0.80 13.34 44.45
CA ALA A 841 -0.50 13.54 45.08
C ALA A 841 -1.14 12.21 45.53
N ILE A 842 -1.05 11.14 44.73
CA ILE A 842 -1.60 9.82 45.07
C ILE A 842 -0.78 9.16 46.18
N GLU A 843 0.55 9.22 46.10
CA GLU A 843 1.47 8.73 47.14
C GLU A 843 1.09 9.33 48.51
N LYS A 844 0.92 10.66 48.55
CA LYS A 844 0.48 11.36 49.77
C LYS A 844 -0.88 10.89 50.27
N LEU A 845 -1.86 10.72 49.37
CA LEU A 845 -3.21 10.26 49.74
C LEU A 845 -3.21 8.86 50.36
N TYR A 846 -2.40 7.92 49.84
CA TYR A 846 -2.28 6.58 50.43
C TYR A 846 -1.53 6.60 51.77
N CYS A 847 -0.49 7.44 51.88
CA CYS A 847 0.23 7.67 53.14
C CYS A 847 -0.71 8.19 54.25
N ASP A 848 -1.57 9.17 53.93
CA ASP A 848 -2.55 9.75 54.86
C ASP A 848 -3.55 8.70 55.40
N HIS A 849 -3.74 7.59 54.69
CA HIS A 849 -4.62 6.47 55.07
C HIS A 849 -3.85 5.22 55.54
N SER A 850 -2.57 5.36 55.90
CA SER A 850 -1.72 4.27 56.40
C SER A 850 -1.70 3.05 55.47
N SER A 851 -1.64 3.28 54.16
CA SER A 851 -1.60 2.23 53.15
C SER A 851 -0.46 2.45 52.16
N GLU A 852 -0.16 1.40 51.39
CA GLU A 852 0.96 1.38 50.46
C GLU A 852 0.51 1.71 49.04
N PHE A 853 1.27 2.59 48.39
CA PHE A 853 1.17 2.85 46.95
C PHE A 853 2.55 2.65 46.32
N SER A 854 2.64 1.69 45.39
CA SER A 854 3.90 1.29 44.77
C SER A 854 3.77 1.30 43.25
N ILE A 855 4.76 1.89 42.56
CA ILE A 855 4.83 1.92 41.09
C ILE A 855 5.97 1.03 40.63
N HIS A 856 5.64 0.12 39.72
CA HIS A 856 6.54 -0.88 39.17
C HIS A 856 6.70 -0.64 37.66
N GLU A 857 7.85 -0.11 37.25
CA GLU A 857 8.17 0.12 35.84
C GLU A 857 8.85 -1.13 35.26
N ILE A 858 8.07 -1.94 34.54
CA ILE A 858 8.54 -3.17 33.90
C ILE A 858 8.86 -2.83 32.44
N ALA A 859 10.03 -2.22 32.23
CA ALA A 859 10.46 -1.78 30.92
C ALA A 859 10.92 -2.97 30.04
N MET A 860 10.52 -2.98 28.78
CA MET A 860 10.98 -3.99 27.83
C MET A 860 12.50 -3.86 27.59
N PRO A 861 13.26 -4.98 27.53
CA PRO A 861 14.69 -4.93 27.26
C PRO A 861 15.04 -4.20 25.95
N ARG A 862 16.07 -3.34 25.95
CA ARG A 862 16.43 -2.47 24.79
C ARG A 862 16.69 -3.23 23.50
N VAL A 863 17.18 -4.47 23.57
CA VAL A 863 17.40 -5.31 22.39
C VAL A 863 16.11 -5.48 21.57
N PHE A 864 14.95 -5.56 22.22
CA PHE A 864 13.66 -5.65 21.55
C PHE A 864 13.08 -4.28 21.17
N ARG A 865 13.55 -3.18 21.81
CA ARG A 865 13.03 -1.82 21.59
C ARG A 865 13.76 -1.01 20.52
N ASP A 866 15.09 -1.02 20.57
CA ASP A 866 15.96 -0.07 19.88
C ASP A 866 16.39 -0.61 18.50
N GLY A 867 15.39 -0.81 17.62
CA GLY A 867 15.60 -1.35 16.27
C GLY A 867 15.35 -2.85 16.14
N GLY A 868 15.02 -3.54 17.25
CA GLY A 868 14.60 -4.95 17.25
C GLY A 868 13.19 -5.13 16.68
N ILE A 869 12.16 -4.86 17.48
CA ILE A 869 10.75 -4.98 17.06
C ILE A 869 10.23 -3.58 16.67
N GLY A 870 9.51 -3.45 15.56
CA GLY A 870 8.93 -2.17 15.10
C GLY A 870 7.74 -1.68 15.94
N THR A 871 7.35 -0.40 15.82
CA THR A 871 6.16 0.18 16.51
C THR A 871 4.85 -0.01 15.73
N HIS A 872 4.84 -0.84 14.69
CA HIS A 872 3.74 -0.93 13.73
C HIS A 872 2.89 -2.21 13.93
N TRP A 873 1.74 -2.29 13.26
CA TRP A 873 0.76 -3.39 13.32
C TRP A 873 1.12 -4.61 12.45
N LEU A 874 2.37 -5.06 12.55
CA LEU A 874 2.88 -6.26 11.92
C LEU A 874 4.13 -6.79 12.67
N LEU A 875 4.35 -8.09 12.64
CA LEU A 875 5.62 -8.68 12.99
C LEU A 875 6.24 -9.27 11.71
N PRO A 876 7.33 -8.68 11.17
CA PRO A 876 7.98 -9.20 9.98
C PRO A 876 8.45 -10.65 10.20
N ASN A 877 8.47 -11.46 9.14
CA ASN A 877 8.91 -12.85 9.20
C ASN A 877 10.35 -13.04 9.71
N SER A 878 11.19 -12.01 9.54
CA SER A 878 12.56 -11.98 10.05
C SER A 878 12.86 -10.58 10.56
N LEU A 879 13.44 -10.47 11.76
CA LEU A 879 13.87 -9.20 12.34
C LEU A 879 15.36 -9.26 12.68
N SER A 880 16.06 -8.14 12.48
CA SER A 880 17.46 -7.99 12.86
C SER A 880 17.55 -7.34 14.23
N PHE A 881 18.27 -7.97 15.14
CA PHE A 881 18.52 -7.49 16.51
C PHE A 881 19.98 -7.11 16.64
N ALA A 882 20.26 -5.97 17.26
CA ALA A 882 21.62 -5.53 17.56
C ALA A 882 21.86 -5.56 19.07
N ASN A 883 23.05 -5.98 19.48
CA ASN A 883 23.44 -5.95 20.89
C ASN A 883 23.47 -4.48 21.38
N PRO A 884 22.66 -4.10 22.39
CA PRO A 884 22.63 -2.73 22.90
C PRO A 884 23.99 -2.21 23.42
N ALA A 885 24.86 -3.11 23.91
CA ALA A 885 26.20 -2.77 24.38
C ALA A 885 27.25 -2.74 23.24
N LYS A 886 27.02 -3.48 22.14
CA LYS A 886 27.93 -3.58 20.99
C LYS A 886 27.12 -3.61 19.67
N PRO A 887 26.69 -2.45 19.15
CA PRO A 887 25.78 -2.41 17.99
C PRO A 887 26.30 -3.04 16.69
N SER A 888 27.60 -3.31 16.58
CA SER A 888 28.20 -4.06 15.45
C SER A 888 27.87 -5.55 15.47
N GLU A 889 27.42 -6.07 16.60
CA GLU A 889 27.01 -7.45 16.75
C GLU A 889 25.50 -7.56 16.51
N THR A 890 25.10 -8.26 15.46
CA THR A 890 23.70 -8.41 15.07
C THR A 890 23.33 -9.86 14.85
N GLU A 891 22.12 -10.24 15.22
CA GLU A 891 21.52 -11.54 14.92
C GLU A 891 20.20 -11.33 14.18
N ILE A 892 19.80 -12.31 13.36
CA ILE A 892 18.51 -12.29 12.65
C ILE A 892 17.67 -13.41 13.23
N LEU A 893 16.47 -13.10 13.70
CA LEU A 893 15.52 -14.07 14.26
C LEU A 893 14.28 -14.17 13.40
N SER A 894 13.65 -15.36 13.39
CA SER A 894 12.34 -15.54 12.78
C SER A 894 11.23 -14.94 13.65
N VAL A 895 10.08 -14.64 13.04
CA VAL A 895 8.88 -14.14 13.74
C VAL A 895 8.51 -15.03 14.94
N HIS A 896 8.58 -16.35 14.77
CA HIS A 896 8.26 -17.33 15.80
C HIS A 896 9.24 -17.26 16.98
N ASP A 897 10.53 -17.10 16.70
CA ASP A 897 11.55 -16.99 17.76
C ASP A 897 11.37 -15.71 18.56
N VAL A 898 11.03 -14.61 17.88
CA VAL A 898 10.77 -13.30 18.52
C VAL A 898 9.52 -13.36 19.40
N GLU A 899 8.42 -13.93 18.90
CA GLU A 899 7.21 -14.14 19.71
C GLU A 899 7.52 -14.95 20.96
N THR A 900 8.21 -16.07 20.79
CA THR A 900 8.60 -16.97 21.89
C THR A 900 9.49 -16.25 22.91
N LEU A 901 10.48 -15.46 22.46
CA LEU A 901 11.34 -14.69 23.36
C LEU A 901 10.57 -13.63 24.16
N VAL A 902 9.64 -12.90 23.53
CA VAL A 902 8.85 -11.87 24.22
C VAL A 902 7.83 -12.49 25.19
N LEU A 903 7.24 -13.62 24.84
CA LEU A 903 6.33 -14.35 25.73
C LEU A 903 7.09 -14.95 26.92
N ALA A 904 8.32 -15.44 26.73
CA ALA A 904 9.16 -16.00 27.80
C ALA A 904 9.68 -14.96 28.81
N LEU A 905 9.46 -13.66 28.59
CA LEU A 905 9.89 -12.61 29.54
C LEU A 905 9.16 -12.68 30.89
N HIS A 906 7.89 -13.09 30.89
CA HIS A 906 7.06 -13.12 32.11
C HIS A 906 6.39 -14.48 32.35
N ASN A 907 6.57 -15.45 31.45
CA ASN A 907 5.81 -16.69 31.44
C ASN A 907 6.74 -17.91 31.36
N ASP A 908 6.31 -19.00 32.00
CA ASP A 908 7.01 -20.29 31.99
C ASP A 908 6.58 -21.11 30.75
N ILE A 909 6.85 -20.59 29.55
CA ILE A 909 6.55 -21.29 28.29
C ILE A 909 7.69 -22.19 27.83
N SER A 910 7.36 -23.25 27.09
CA SER A 910 8.38 -24.08 26.43
C SER A 910 9.09 -23.28 25.33
N GLU A 911 10.35 -22.96 25.56
CA GLU A 911 11.21 -22.26 24.61
C GLU A 911 11.73 -23.22 23.53
N THR A 912 10.99 -23.36 22.44
CA THR A 912 11.46 -24.06 21.23
C THR A 912 11.72 -23.05 20.12
N TYR A 913 12.96 -22.96 19.65
CA TYR A 913 13.34 -22.00 18.62
C TYR A 913 13.66 -22.67 17.27
N HIS A 914 13.42 -21.96 16.17
CA HIS A 914 13.92 -22.33 14.85
C HIS A 914 15.45 -22.15 14.76
N ASP A 915 15.98 -21.05 15.31
CA ASP A 915 17.42 -20.82 15.48
C ASP A 915 17.79 -20.66 16.95
N GLU A 916 18.10 -21.79 17.58
CA GLU A 916 18.49 -21.89 18.99
C GLU A 916 19.72 -21.04 19.35
N ALA A 917 20.70 -20.94 18.44
CA ALA A 917 21.95 -20.24 18.74
C ALA A 917 21.73 -18.71 18.74
N ALA A 918 21.05 -18.20 17.72
CA ALA A 918 20.72 -16.79 17.63
C ALA A 918 19.75 -16.36 18.75
N ALA A 919 18.70 -17.16 19.01
CA ALA A 919 17.69 -16.84 20.02
C ALA A 919 18.29 -16.77 21.43
N LYS A 920 19.12 -17.75 21.83
CA LYS A 920 19.81 -17.75 23.12
C LYS A 920 20.72 -16.54 23.30
N LYS A 921 21.39 -16.12 22.23
CA LYS A 921 22.28 -14.95 22.25
C LYS A 921 21.49 -13.65 22.47
N VAL A 922 20.38 -13.47 21.76
CA VAL A 922 19.49 -12.32 21.94
C VAL A 922 18.84 -12.32 23.33
N LYS A 923 18.47 -13.50 23.85
CA LYS A 923 17.98 -13.64 25.23
C LYS A 923 19.00 -13.16 26.26
N LEU A 924 20.26 -13.57 26.12
CA LEU A 924 21.34 -13.09 26.98
C LEU A 924 21.50 -11.57 26.91
N TRP A 925 21.42 -10.97 25.72
CA TRP A 925 21.44 -9.51 25.58
C TRP A 925 20.27 -8.81 26.27
N ALA A 926 19.10 -9.45 26.33
CA ALA A 926 17.94 -8.94 27.04
C ALA A 926 18.15 -8.99 28.57
N GLN A 927 18.70 -10.10 29.08
CA GLN A 927 18.99 -10.31 30.50
C GLN A 927 20.10 -9.39 31.01
N ASP A 928 21.13 -9.16 30.20
CA ASP A 928 22.27 -8.29 30.53
C ASP A 928 21.97 -6.79 30.41
N ASP A 929 20.73 -6.38 30.10
CA ASP A 929 20.36 -4.97 29.93
C ASP A 929 20.27 -4.22 31.27
N ALA A 930 21.41 -3.70 31.71
CA ALA A 930 21.55 -2.92 32.94
C ALA A 930 20.71 -1.63 32.98
N ALA A 931 20.21 -1.13 31.84
CA ALA A 931 19.36 0.06 31.80
C ALA A 931 17.88 -0.27 32.05
N ALA A 932 17.38 -1.37 31.48
CA ALA A 932 16.00 -1.79 31.66
C ALA A 932 15.79 -2.53 32.99
N LYS A 933 16.78 -3.32 33.44
CA LYS A 933 16.70 -4.18 34.65
C LYS A 933 15.41 -5.01 34.72
N HIS A 934 14.95 -5.48 33.57
CA HIS A 934 13.63 -6.08 33.38
C HIS A 934 13.32 -7.19 34.39
N ASP A 935 14.15 -8.25 34.41
CA ASP A 935 13.97 -9.41 35.30
C ASP A 935 14.00 -9.01 36.78
N ALA A 936 14.85 -8.04 37.16
CA ALA A 936 14.95 -7.58 38.55
C ALA A 936 13.66 -6.87 38.98
N ASN A 937 13.16 -5.94 38.16
CA ASN A 937 11.94 -5.19 38.46
C ASN A 937 10.70 -6.11 38.47
N TRP A 938 10.63 -7.10 37.58
CA TRP A 938 9.53 -8.08 37.56
C TRP A 938 9.51 -8.94 38.84
N ASN A 939 10.67 -9.45 39.25
CA ASN A 939 10.78 -10.25 40.47
C ASN A 939 10.53 -9.42 41.75
N GLU A 940 10.99 -8.17 41.78
CA GLU A 940 10.71 -7.24 42.89
C GLU A 940 9.21 -6.97 43.02
N PHE A 941 8.52 -6.73 41.91
CA PHE A 941 7.08 -6.58 41.89
C PHE A 941 6.36 -7.83 42.42
N LEU A 942 6.68 -9.03 41.91
CA LEU A 942 6.07 -10.27 42.40
C LEU A 942 6.33 -10.52 43.88
N ALA A 943 7.53 -10.19 44.38
CA ALA A 943 7.85 -10.27 45.79
C ALA A 943 6.98 -9.31 46.63
N SER A 944 6.78 -8.07 46.15
CA SER A 944 5.95 -7.06 46.84
C SER A 944 4.49 -7.49 47.02
N LEU A 945 3.92 -8.25 46.06
CA LEU A 945 2.56 -8.76 46.16
C LEU A 945 2.37 -9.83 47.25
N THR A 946 3.46 -10.47 47.68
CA THR A 946 3.44 -11.52 48.71
C THR A 946 3.84 -11.03 50.09
N ALA A 947 4.37 -9.80 50.19
CA ALA A 947 4.80 -9.22 51.44
C ALA A 947 3.59 -8.86 52.31
N THR A 948 3.54 -9.36 53.55
CA THR A 948 2.60 -8.89 54.57
C THR A 948 2.91 -7.43 54.91
N GLN A 949 1.89 -6.56 54.92
CA GLN A 949 1.97 -5.13 55.29
C GLN A 949 2.99 -4.90 56.41
N SER A 950 4.18 -4.40 56.05
CA SER A 950 5.14 -3.89 57.02
C SER A 950 4.72 -2.47 57.40
N GLU A 951 4.87 -2.09 58.67
CA GLU A 951 4.75 -0.70 59.12
C GLU A 951 5.69 0.17 58.27
N HIS A 952 5.13 0.89 57.30
CA HIS A 952 5.89 1.73 56.39
C HIS A 952 5.98 3.14 56.99
N GLU A 953 7.18 3.57 57.36
CA GLU A 953 7.44 4.96 57.76
C GLU A 953 7.36 5.87 56.53
N CYS A 954 6.31 6.68 56.46
CA CYS A 954 6.17 7.71 55.43
C CYS A 954 7.28 8.75 55.59
N GLN A 955 8.25 8.79 54.65
CA GLN A 955 9.27 9.84 54.64
C GLN A 955 8.69 11.11 54.00
N GLY A 956 8.60 12.18 54.80
CA GLY A 956 8.03 13.47 54.43
C GLY A 956 8.98 14.43 53.71
#